data_AF-A0A852GRS6-F1
#
_entry.id   AF-A0A852GRS6-F1
#
_cell.length_a   1.000
_cell.length_b   1.000
_cell.length_c   1.000
_cell.angle_alpha   90.00
_cell.angle_beta   90.00
_cell.angle_gamma   90.00
#
_symmetry.space_group_name_H-M   'P 1'
#
loop_
_entity.id
_entity.type
_entity.pdbx_description
1 polymer ?
#
loop_
_entity_poly.entity_id
_entity_poly.type
_entity_poly.pdbx_seq_one_letter_code
_entity_poly.pdbx_strand_id
1 'polypeptide(L)'
;ADAATSFLRAARSGNLDKALDHLRNGVDINTCNQNGLNALHLASKEGHVKMVVELLHKEIVLETTTKKGNTALHIAALAGQQDVVRELVNYGANVNAQSQKGFTPLYMAAQENHLEVVKFLLENGANQNVATEDGFTPLAVALQQGHENVVAHLINYGTKGKVRLPALHIAARNDDTRTAAVLLQNDPNADVLSKTGFTPLHIAAHYENLSVAQLLLNRGASVNFTPQNGITPLHIASRRGNIIMVRLLLDRGAQIETRTKDELTPLHCAARNGHVRIAEILLDHGAPIQAKTKNGLSPIHMAAQGDHLDCVRLLLQYSTEIDDITLDHLTPLHVAAHCGHHRVAKLLVEKGAKPNSRALNGFTPLHIACKKNHIRVMELLLKTGASIDAVTESGLTPLHVAAFMGHLPIVKTLLQRGASPNVSNVKVETPLHMAARAGHTDVAKYLLQNKAKVNAKAKDDQTPLHCAARIGHTAMAKLLLENNANSNLATTAGHTPLHITAREGHVDTALALLEKGASQTCMTKKGFTPLHVAAKYGKVDVAELLLAHDAHPNAAGKNGLTPLHVAVHHNNLEIVKLLLPKGSSPHSSAWNGYTPLHIAAKQNQMEVASSLLQYGASANAESVQGVTPLHLASQEGHADMVALLFSKQANGDLGNKSGLTPLHLVAQEGHVLVADVLVKHGVTVDATTRMGYTPLHVASHYGNIKLVKFLLQHQADVNAKTKLGYTPLHQAAQQGHTDVVTLLLKHGASPNEISTNGTTPLAIAKRLGYISVTDVLKIVTEETDIPSVGDKHRMSFPETVDEILDVSEDEEEELIAPKPRTLDSRDQEGKREMLEFMTTTTLEQTMESPAVLQVPCVPPETVVTRAEETEQPSKEFDEDSLIPSSPATETSDNISPVASPVHTGFLVSFMVDARGGSMRGSRHHGLRVVIPPRACAAPTRITCRLVKPQKLPAPPSLAEEEGLASRIIALGPAGAQFLSPVIVEIPHFASYGRGDRELVVLRNENGSVWKEHRNRYEESYMDQLLNGMDEELESLEELEKKRVCRIITTDFPLYFVVMSRICQDCDQIGPEGGCLKSTLVPMVQATFPDTAVTKGVRLALQ
;
A
#
# COMPACT_ATOMS: atom_id res chain seq x y z
N ALA A 1 38.93 62.28 5.78
CA ALA A 1 38.42 60.99 6.30
C ALA A 1 37.32 61.30 7.31
N ASP A 2 36.36 60.40 7.49
CA ASP A 2 35.29 60.55 8.49
C ASP A 2 35.86 60.77 9.90
N ALA A 3 35.22 61.66 10.67
CA ALA A 3 35.64 62.07 12.00
C ALA A 3 35.50 60.95 13.04
N ALA A 4 34.43 60.15 12.97
CA ALA A 4 34.26 58.98 13.83
C ALA A 4 35.35 57.92 13.57
N THR A 5 35.65 57.66 12.29
CA THR A 5 36.77 56.81 11.86
C THR A 5 38.12 57.36 12.33
N SER A 6 38.31 58.68 12.44
CA SER A 6 39.53 59.29 12.99
C SER A 6 39.63 59.10 14.51
N PHE A 7 38.54 59.33 15.24
CA PHE A 7 38.43 59.10 16.69
C PHE A 7 38.74 57.64 17.06
N LEU A 8 38.12 56.68 16.37
CA LEU A 8 38.38 55.25 16.60
C LEU A 8 39.83 54.83 16.31
N ARG A 9 40.51 55.51 15.37
CA ARG A 9 41.95 55.31 15.13
C ARG A 9 42.81 55.89 16.27
N ALA A 10 42.46 57.07 16.80
CA ALA A 10 43.15 57.69 17.93
C ALA A 10 43.01 56.85 19.22
N ALA A 11 41.82 56.34 19.50
CA ALA A 11 41.55 55.41 20.60
C ALA A 11 42.41 54.13 20.48
N ARG A 12 42.46 53.53 19.28
CA ARG A 12 43.29 52.34 19.02
C ARG A 12 44.80 52.61 19.13
N SER A 13 45.26 53.80 18.74
CA SER A 13 46.68 54.18 18.82
C SER A 13 47.08 54.77 20.18
N GLY A 14 46.20 54.77 21.18
CA GLY A 14 46.47 55.34 22.50
C GLY A 14 46.70 56.86 22.52
N ASN A 15 46.37 57.58 21.44
CA ASN A 15 46.61 59.01 21.33
C ASN A 15 45.48 59.78 22.02
N LEU A 16 45.64 59.96 23.34
CA LEU A 16 44.63 60.52 24.23
C LEU A 16 44.24 61.95 23.84
N ASP A 17 45.22 62.82 23.57
CA ASP A 17 44.97 64.22 23.23
C ASP A 17 44.09 64.35 21.98
N LYS A 18 44.40 63.57 20.93
CA LYS A 18 43.61 63.56 19.70
C LYS A 18 42.23 62.91 19.88
N ALA A 19 42.10 61.93 20.77
CA ALA A 19 40.80 61.34 21.09
C ALA A 19 39.91 62.35 21.84
N LEU A 20 40.46 63.05 22.84
CA LEU A 20 39.78 64.11 23.58
C LEU A 20 39.41 65.30 22.68
N ASP A 21 40.27 65.68 21.74
CA ASP A 21 39.95 66.73 20.75
C ASP A 21 38.82 66.30 19.80
N HIS A 22 38.74 65.03 19.39
CA HIS A 22 37.59 64.56 18.63
C HIS A 22 36.29 64.61 19.44
N LEU A 23 36.32 64.29 20.74
CA LEU A 23 35.15 64.44 21.62
C LEU A 23 34.74 65.91 21.85
N ARG A 24 35.71 66.81 22.06
CA ARG A 24 35.48 68.27 22.13
C ARG A 24 34.82 68.82 20.87
N ASN A 25 35.15 68.25 19.71
CA ASN A 25 34.57 68.60 18.41
C ASN A 25 33.26 67.85 18.08
N GLY A 26 32.58 67.27 19.08
CA GLY A 26 31.23 66.74 18.94
C GLY A 26 31.11 65.36 18.30
N VAL A 27 32.19 64.57 18.24
CA VAL A 27 32.09 63.14 17.88
C VAL A 27 31.43 62.36 19.02
N ASP A 28 30.38 61.59 18.72
CA ASP A 28 29.76 60.67 19.68
C ASP A 28 30.79 59.66 20.23
N ILE A 29 30.95 59.64 21.55
CA ILE A 29 31.86 58.75 22.26
C ILE A 29 31.53 57.26 22.07
N ASN A 30 30.24 56.94 21.87
CA ASN A 30 29.75 55.57 21.67
C ASN A 30 29.81 55.13 20.20
N THR A 31 30.26 55.99 19.28
CA THR A 31 30.41 55.66 17.86
C THR A 31 31.25 54.40 17.67
N CYS A 32 30.90 53.57 16.70
CA CYS A 32 31.52 52.26 16.51
C CYS A 32 31.76 51.92 15.04
N ASN A 33 32.72 51.03 14.79
CA ASN A 33 33.00 50.55 13.44
C ASN A 33 31.96 49.51 12.96
N GLN A 34 32.10 49.03 11.71
CA GLN A 34 31.19 48.05 11.09
C GLN A 34 31.00 46.73 11.89
N ASN A 35 31.90 46.42 12.84
CA ASN A 35 31.84 45.24 13.72
C ASN A 35 31.31 45.56 15.14
N GLY A 36 30.91 46.80 15.42
CA GLY A 36 30.42 47.25 16.73
C GLY A 36 31.53 47.56 17.74
N LEU A 37 32.79 47.72 17.34
CA LEU A 37 33.85 48.17 18.25
C LEU A 37 33.82 49.70 18.33
N ASN A 38 33.51 50.23 19.52
CA ASN A 38 33.66 51.64 19.89
C ASN A 38 35.10 51.94 20.39
N ALA A 39 35.34 53.16 20.86
CA ALA A 39 36.65 53.59 21.37
C ALA A 39 37.15 52.75 22.55
N LEU A 40 36.29 52.42 23.52
CA LEU A 40 36.64 51.61 24.69
C LEU A 40 37.12 50.21 24.28
N HIS A 41 36.40 49.52 23.38
CA HIS A 41 36.81 48.21 22.87
C HIS A 41 38.20 48.23 22.21
N LEU A 42 38.54 49.31 21.50
CA LEU A 42 39.82 49.45 20.81
C LEU A 42 40.95 49.79 21.78
N ALA A 43 40.72 50.71 22.73
CA ALA A 43 41.67 51.04 23.78
C ALA A 43 41.95 49.84 24.71
N SER A 44 40.90 49.10 25.08
CA SER A 44 40.99 47.93 25.96
C SER A 44 41.71 46.73 25.34
N LYS A 45 41.71 46.60 24.00
CA LYS A 45 42.47 45.54 23.32
C LYS A 45 43.97 45.79 23.37
N GLU A 46 44.37 47.02 23.01
CA GLU A 46 45.76 47.38 22.76
C GLU A 46 46.49 47.84 24.05
N GLY A 47 45.80 47.83 25.21
CA GLY A 47 46.40 48.02 26.55
C GLY A 47 46.42 49.46 27.07
N HIS A 48 45.67 50.38 26.46
CA HIS A 48 45.79 51.82 26.71
C HIS A 48 45.05 52.28 27.98
N VAL A 49 45.54 51.89 29.17
CA VAL A 49 44.89 52.15 30.48
C VAL A 49 44.42 53.60 30.65
N LYS A 50 45.28 54.60 30.34
CA LYS A 50 44.94 56.03 30.44
C LYS A 50 43.78 56.45 29.51
N MET A 51 43.71 55.85 28.32
CA MET A 51 42.60 56.07 27.38
C MET A 51 41.32 55.40 27.89
N VAL A 52 41.42 54.20 28.46
CA VAL A 52 40.28 53.49 29.05
C VAL A 52 39.67 54.29 30.20
N VAL A 53 40.47 54.72 31.16
CA VAL A 53 40.01 55.53 32.31
C VAL A 53 39.40 56.86 31.86
N GLU A 54 40.03 57.59 30.94
CA GLU A 54 39.45 58.86 30.44
C GLU A 54 38.17 58.67 29.61
N LEU A 55 38.02 57.58 28.87
CA LEU A 55 36.74 57.29 28.18
C LEU A 55 35.62 56.97 29.20
N LEU A 56 35.94 56.30 30.31
CA LEU A 56 35.00 56.02 31.40
C LEU A 56 34.64 57.30 32.18
N HIS A 57 35.60 58.18 32.47
CA HIS A 57 35.36 59.54 32.98
C HIS A 57 34.52 60.42 32.04
N LYS A 58 34.37 60.05 30.77
CA LYS A 58 33.51 60.72 29.77
C LYS A 58 32.22 59.95 29.50
N GLU A 59 31.80 59.09 30.42
CA GLU A 59 30.50 58.41 30.43
C GLU A 59 30.25 57.54 29.17
N ILE A 60 31.31 56.95 28.59
CA ILE A 60 31.13 55.92 27.57
C ILE A 60 30.38 54.72 28.17
N VAL A 61 29.47 54.12 27.40
CA VAL A 61 28.65 53.01 27.90
C VAL A 61 29.51 51.74 28.06
N LEU A 62 29.87 51.43 29.30
CA LEU A 62 30.79 50.35 29.71
C LEU A 62 30.39 48.98 29.14
N GLU A 63 29.12 48.61 29.29
CA GLU A 63 28.53 47.34 28.82
C GLU A 63 28.09 47.39 27.34
N THR A 64 28.63 48.32 26.53
CA THR A 64 28.46 48.25 25.07
C THR A 64 29.00 46.92 24.57
N THR A 65 28.24 46.22 23.72
CA THR A 65 28.68 44.97 23.09
C THR A 65 29.00 45.18 21.61
N THR A 66 30.09 44.56 21.15
CA THR A 66 30.34 44.36 19.71
C THR A 66 29.26 43.51 19.05
N LYS A 67 29.24 43.43 17.70
CA LYS A 67 28.35 42.52 16.95
C LYS A 67 28.50 41.02 17.28
N LYS A 68 29.46 40.63 18.13
CA LYS A 68 29.65 39.26 18.65
C LYS A 68 29.24 39.10 20.13
N GLY A 69 28.65 40.13 20.75
CA GLY A 69 28.32 40.15 22.18
C GLY A 69 29.52 40.42 23.11
N ASN A 70 30.75 40.50 22.60
CA ASN A 70 31.91 40.81 23.43
C ASN A 70 31.82 42.26 23.92
N THR A 71 31.97 42.47 25.23
CA THR A 71 32.16 43.78 25.88
C THR A 71 33.64 44.18 25.91
N ALA A 72 33.96 45.39 26.41
CA ALA A 72 35.34 45.81 26.63
C ALA A 72 36.12 44.83 27.54
N LEU A 73 35.48 44.31 28.60
CA LEU A 73 36.11 43.39 29.56
C LEU A 73 36.46 42.03 28.92
N HIS A 74 35.62 41.51 28.02
CA HIS A 74 35.95 40.32 27.22
C HIS A 74 37.23 40.52 26.40
N ILE A 75 37.34 41.67 25.73
CA ILE A 75 38.48 41.98 24.86
C ILE A 75 39.76 42.17 25.68
N ALA A 76 39.69 42.88 26.82
CA ALA A 76 40.82 43.04 27.73
C ALA A 76 41.30 41.70 28.31
N ALA A 77 40.36 40.83 28.72
CA ALA A 77 40.66 39.53 29.31
C ALA A 77 41.27 38.55 28.30
N LEU A 78 40.78 38.53 27.05
CA LEU A 78 41.38 37.74 25.96
C LEU A 78 42.80 38.23 25.60
N ALA A 79 43.02 39.54 25.65
CA ALA A 79 44.31 40.16 25.32
C ALA A 79 45.31 40.20 26.49
N GLY A 80 44.96 39.66 27.67
CA GLY A 80 45.84 39.60 28.84
C GLY A 80 46.11 40.96 29.52
N GLN A 81 45.30 41.98 29.21
CA GLN A 81 45.55 43.37 29.59
C GLN A 81 45.18 43.63 31.06
N GLN A 82 46.02 43.14 31.99
CA GLN A 82 45.69 43.04 33.42
C GLN A 82 45.28 44.36 34.07
N ASP A 83 45.93 45.48 33.75
CA ASP A 83 45.56 46.80 34.28
C ASP A 83 44.26 47.34 33.68
N VAL A 84 43.99 47.07 32.41
CA VAL A 84 42.70 47.40 31.79
C VAL A 84 41.57 46.57 32.43
N VAL A 85 41.81 45.30 32.72
CA VAL A 85 40.85 44.44 33.43
C VAL A 85 40.58 44.97 34.84
N ARG A 86 41.61 45.42 35.58
CA ARG A 86 41.44 46.09 36.88
C ARG A 86 40.51 47.29 36.77
N GLU A 87 40.82 48.25 35.90
CA GLU A 87 40.03 49.48 35.77
C GLU A 87 38.59 49.21 35.32
N LEU A 88 38.38 48.34 34.32
CA LEU A 88 37.02 47.99 33.89
C LEU A 88 36.18 47.40 35.02
N VAL A 89 36.74 46.49 35.83
CA VAL A 89 36.03 45.87 36.96
C VAL A 89 35.81 46.87 38.11
N ASN A 90 36.78 47.76 38.39
CA ASN A 90 36.63 48.84 39.37
C ASN A 90 35.48 49.80 39.02
N TYR A 91 35.25 50.05 37.73
CA TYR A 91 34.11 50.83 37.21
C TYR A 91 32.80 50.04 37.10
N GLY A 92 32.75 48.80 37.63
CA GLY A 92 31.54 48.00 37.74
C GLY A 92 31.24 47.09 36.55
N ALA A 93 32.23 46.78 35.70
CA ALA A 93 32.02 45.89 34.56
C ALA A 93 31.59 44.49 35.00
N ASN A 94 30.63 43.90 34.28
CA ASN A 94 30.08 42.59 34.59
C ASN A 94 31.08 41.47 34.26
N VAL A 95 31.82 41.02 35.28
CA VAL A 95 32.78 39.89 35.22
C VAL A 95 32.17 38.57 34.70
N ASN A 96 30.83 38.44 34.75
CA ASN A 96 30.06 37.29 34.31
C ASN A 96 29.25 37.54 33.03
N ALA A 97 29.47 38.67 32.34
CA ALA A 97 28.85 38.93 31.03
C ALA A 97 29.18 37.81 30.04
N GLN A 98 28.22 37.46 29.19
CA GLN A 98 28.39 36.44 28.16
C GLN A 98 28.32 37.07 26.76
N SER A 99 29.32 36.78 25.94
CA SER A 99 29.27 36.95 24.48
C SER A 99 28.17 36.10 23.84
N GLN A 100 27.87 36.30 22.55
CA GLN A 100 26.82 35.55 21.83
C GLN A 100 26.98 34.03 21.86
N LYS A 101 28.17 33.49 22.14
CA LYS A 101 28.44 32.06 22.26
C LYS A 101 28.55 31.55 23.71
N GLY A 102 28.16 32.38 24.68
CA GLY A 102 28.28 32.06 26.10
C GLY A 102 29.70 32.17 26.68
N PHE A 103 30.72 32.56 25.90
CA PHE A 103 32.05 32.83 26.47
C PHE A 103 31.97 34.01 27.43
N THR A 104 32.60 33.89 28.60
CA THR A 104 32.79 34.96 29.59
C THR A 104 34.22 35.54 29.52
N PRO A 105 34.51 36.69 30.16
CA PRO A 105 35.88 37.18 30.32
C PRO A 105 36.83 36.15 30.96
N LEU A 106 36.35 35.42 31.97
CA LEU A 106 37.11 34.36 32.63
C LEU A 106 37.42 33.18 31.70
N TYR A 107 36.48 32.78 30.83
CA TYR A 107 36.73 31.78 29.79
C TYR A 107 37.83 32.24 28.84
N MET A 108 37.79 33.50 28.39
CA MET A 108 38.78 34.06 27.46
C MET A 108 40.17 34.17 28.08
N ALA A 109 40.28 34.63 29.33
CA ALA A 109 41.55 34.65 30.06
C ALA A 109 42.12 33.23 30.29
N ALA A 110 41.25 32.25 30.55
CA ALA A 110 41.64 30.86 30.75
C ALA A 110 42.05 30.15 29.44
N GLN A 111 41.50 30.54 28.29
CA GLN A 111 41.88 30.01 26.97
C GLN A 111 43.29 30.45 26.55
N GLU A 112 43.70 31.68 26.89
CA GLU A 112 44.95 32.31 26.43
C GLU A 112 46.07 32.30 27.51
N ASN A 113 45.92 31.50 28.56
CA ASN A 113 46.89 31.30 29.67
C ASN A 113 47.17 32.53 30.56
N HIS A 114 46.25 33.50 30.64
CA HIS A 114 46.44 34.75 31.38
C HIS A 114 46.20 34.58 32.90
N LEU A 115 47.07 33.83 33.58
CA LEU A 115 46.92 33.44 35.00
C LEU A 115 46.59 34.61 35.95
N GLU A 116 47.27 35.75 35.82
CA GLU A 116 47.05 36.91 36.71
C GLU A 116 45.78 37.70 36.39
N VAL A 117 45.16 37.46 35.22
CA VAL A 117 43.81 37.92 34.88
C VAL A 117 42.77 36.92 35.42
N VAL A 118 43.03 35.61 35.28
CA VAL A 118 42.18 34.54 35.84
C VAL A 118 42.02 34.69 37.34
N LYS A 119 43.12 34.85 38.10
CA LYS A 119 43.12 35.13 39.55
C LYS A 119 42.22 36.32 39.89
N PHE A 120 42.52 37.48 39.32
CA PHE A 120 41.82 38.73 39.62
C PHE A 120 40.32 38.66 39.28
N LEU A 121 39.94 38.03 38.17
CA LEU A 121 38.54 37.83 37.83
C LEU A 121 37.82 36.91 38.84
N LEU A 122 38.44 35.80 39.26
CA LEU A 122 37.89 34.89 40.27
C LEU A 122 37.71 35.60 41.62
N GLU A 123 38.72 36.34 42.07
CA GLU A 123 38.72 37.13 43.30
C GLU A 123 37.60 38.20 43.31
N ASN A 124 37.25 38.75 42.14
CA ASN A 124 36.14 39.69 41.94
C ASN A 124 34.81 39.01 41.54
N GLY A 125 34.64 37.72 41.81
CA GLY A 125 33.35 37.03 41.69
C GLY A 125 33.01 36.46 40.31
N ALA A 126 33.99 36.29 39.42
CA ALA A 126 33.77 35.56 38.17
C ALA A 126 33.45 34.08 38.43
N ASN A 127 32.30 33.63 37.95
CA ASN A 127 31.76 32.30 38.19
C ASN A 127 32.31 31.31 37.15
N GLN A 128 33.36 30.57 37.53
CA GLN A 128 33.96 29.52 36.71
C GLN A 128 33.01 28.36 36.34
N ASN A 129 31.79 28.31 36.90
CA ASN A 129 30.78 27.32 36.50
C ASN A 129 29.95 27.74 35.28
N VAL A 130 30.06 28.99 34.81
CA VAL A 130 29.38 29.44 33.58
C VAL A 130 30.01 28.75 32.38
N ALA A 131 29.16 28.15 31.55
CA ALA A 131 29.55 27.43 30.34
C ALA A 131 29.14 28.18 29.06
N THR A 132 29.84 27.88 27.97
CA THR A 132 29.44 28.25 26.60
C THR A 132 28.18 27.51 26.16
N GLU A 133 27.58 27.92 25.03
CA GLU A 133 26.48 27.17 24.39
C GLU A 133 26.86 25.69 24.13
N ASP A 134 28.11 25.44 23.74
CA ASP A 134 28.66 24.10 23.54
C ASP A 134 28.85 23.30 24.85
N GLY A 135 28.81 23.96 26.01
CA GLY A 135 28.98 23.37 27.34
C GLY A 135 30.42 23.35 27.87
N PHE A 136 31.33 24.16 27.31
CA PHE A 136 32.70 24.31 27.81
C PHE A 136 32.78 25.39 28.89
N THR A 137 33.50 25.11 29.97
CA THR A 137 33.80 26.07 31.06
C THR A 137 35.27 26.53 30.99
N PRO A 138 35.67 27.58 31.74
CA PRO A 138 37.06 28.04 31.80
C PRO A 138 38.08 26.93 32.09
N LEU A 139 37.73 25.96 32.97
CA LEU A 139 38.57 24.79 33.25
C LEU A 139 38.67 23.85 32.03
N ALA A 140 37.57 23.61 31.32
CA ALA A 140 37.56 22.73 30.16
C ALA A 140 38.41 23.29 29.00
N VAL A 141 38.36 24.61 28.75
CA VAL A 141 39.19 25.23 27.71
C VAL A 141 40.67 25.30 28.12
N ALA A 142 40.98 25.63 29.38
CA ALA A 142 42.37 25.61 29.87
C ALA A 142 43.01 24.22 29.74
N LEU A 143 42.23 23.15 30.01
CA LEU A 143 42.65 21.76 29.80
C LEU A 143 42.82 21.38 28.33
N GLN A 144 41.94 21.86 27.45
CA GLN A 144 42.05 21.61 26.01
C GLN A 144 43.32 22.24 25.41
N GLN A 145 43.78 23.38 25.96
CA GLN A 145 44.97 24.09 25.51
C GLN A 145 46.26 23.70 26.27
N GLY A 146 46.17 22.92 27.35
CA GLY A 146 47.33 22.44 28.13
C GLY A 146 47.89 23.42 29.17
N HIS A 147 47.09 24.39 29.63
CA HIS A 147 47.56 25.49 30.49
C HIS A 147 47.66 25.09 31.98
N GLU A 148 48.64 24.25 32.32
CA GLU A 148 48.81 23.63 33.64
C GLU A 148 48.61 24.59 34.84
N ASN A 149 49.19 25.80 34.79
CA ASN A 149 49.12 26.76 35.88
C ASN A 149 47.70 27.33 36.09
N VAL A 150 46.98 27.62 35.00
CA VAL A 150 45.59 28.08 35.03
C VAL A 150 44.65 26.95 35.47
N VAL A 151 44.88 25.73 34.99
CA VAL A 151 44.16 24.52 35.40
C VAL A 151 44.29 24.28 36.91
N ALA A 152 45.52 24.30 37.43
CA ALA A 152 45.77 24.10 38.86
C ALA A 152 45.10 25.19 39.72
N HIS A 153 45.14 26.45 39.29
CA HIS A 153 44.50 27.54 40.01
C HIS A 153 42.95 27.44 40.00
N LEU A 154 42.34 27.17 38.84
CA LEU A 154 40.89 26.99 38.72
C LEU A 154 40.38 25.83 39.59
N ILE A 155 41.07 24.69 39.57
CA ILE A 155 40.72 23.52 40.40
C ILE A 155 40.81 23.87 41.89
N ASN A 156 41.87 24.54 42.34
CA ASN A 156 42.03 24.93 43.75
C ASN A 156 40.97 25.95 44.20
N TYR A 157 40.53 26.85 43.32
CA TYR A 157 39.44 27.79 43.59
C TYR A 157 38.05 27.11 43.54
N GLY A 158 37.92 25.99 42.83
CA GLY A 158 36.65 25.36 42.41
C GLY A 158 36.15 24.21 43.27
N THR A 159 36.21 24.31 44.60
CA THR A 159 35.91 23.16 45.51
C THR A 159 34.43 22.74 45.58
N LYS A 160 33.49 23.46 44.95
CA LYS A 160 32.04 23.14 44.99
C LYS A 160 31.32 23.44 43.65
N GLY A 161 31.06 22.42 42.83
CA GLY A 161 30.26 22.59 41.59
C GLY A 161 30.16 21.35 40.68
N LYS A 162 29.07 21.25 39.90
CA LYS A 162 28.75 20.12 38.98
C LYS A 162 29.60 20.06 37.68
N VAL A 163 30.69 20.82 37.61
CA VAL A 163 31.34 21.23 36.35
C VAL A 163 32.46 20.29 35.87
N ARG A 164 32.69 19.18 36.58
CA ARG A 164 33.79 18.25 36.34
C ARG A 164 33.63 17.38 35.07
N LEU A 165 32.41 17.26 34.54
CA LEU A 165 32.07 16.29 33.49
C LEU A 165 32.90 16.44 32.19
N PRO A 166 33.18 17.64 31.63
CA PRO A 166 34.05 17.75 30.45
C PRO A 166 35.53 17.52 30.78
N ALA A 167 35.97 17.94 31.97
CA ALA A 167 37.39 18.04 32.33
C ALA A 167 38.12 16.68 32.34
N LEU A 168 37.54 15.65 32.98
CA LEU A 168 38.17 14.33 33.07
C LEU A 168 38.21 13.61 31.71
N HIS A 169 37.24 13.86 30.83
CA HIS A 169 37.26 13.36 29.45
C HIS A 169 38.37 14.00 28.60
N ILE A 170 38.67 15.29 28.82
CA ILE A 170 39.77 15.99 28.14
C ILE A 170 41.12 15.49 28.66
N ALA A 171 41.27 15.33 29.99
CA ALA A 171 42.48 14.73 30.57
C ALA A 171 42.72 13.30 30.03
N ALA A 172 41.67 12.47 29.95
CA ALA A 172 41.75 11.13 29.39
C ALA A 172 42.00 11.08 27.87
N ARG A 173 41.69 12.15 27.13
CA ARG A 173 42.05 12.32 25.71
C ARG A 173 43.50 12.76 25.50
N ASN A 174 44.09 13.47 26.47
CA ASN A 174 45.42 14.07 26.38
C ASN A 174 46.51 13.28 27.15
N ASP A 175 46.18 12.11 27.70
CA ASP A 175 46.99 11.30 28.64
C ASP A 175 47.47 12.06 29.90
N ASP A 176 46.75 13.12 30.29
CA ASP A 176 47.09 13.96 31.45
C ASP A 176 46.73 13.26 32.77
N THR A 177 47.63 12.37 33.18
CA THR A 177 47.59 11.68 34.47
C THR A 177 47.63 12.63 35.67
N ARG A 178 48.25 13.81 35.57
CA ARG A 178 48.40 14.72 36.71
C ARG A 178 47.07 15.40 37.01
N THR A 179 46.45 16.02 36.02
CA THR A 179 45.10 16.59 36.16
C THR A 179 44.10 15.49 36.49
N ALA A 180 44.12 14.35 35.79
CA ALA A 180 43.20 13.25 36.08
C ALA A 180 43.32 12.79 37.55
N ALA A 181 44.52 12.69 38.12
CA ALA A 181 44.73 12.30 39.50
C ALA A 181 44.14 13.31 40.51
N VAL A 182 44.25 14.62 40.22
CA VAL A 182 43.73 15.71 41.06
C VAL A 182 42.20 15.85 40.91
N LEU A 183 41.66 15.74 39.69
CA LEU A 183 40.21 15.68 39.47
C LEU A 183 39.61 14.50 40.24
N LEU A 184 40.25 13.32 40.17
CA LEU A 184 39.81 12.10 40.85
C LEU A 184 40.06 12.09 42.37
N GLN A 185 40.86 13.03 42.90
CA GLN A 185 40.98 13.27 44.34
C GLN A 185 39.83 14.15 44.86
N ASN A 186 39.29 15.01 44.00
CA ASN A 186 38.17 15.90 44.31
C ASN A 186 36.80 15.28 43.98
N ASP A 187 36.76 14.28 43.09
CA ASP A 187 35.58 13.49 42.72
C ASP A 187 35.98 12.03 42.51
N PRO A 188 35.60 11.08 43.39
CA PRO A 188 36.01 9.69 43.24
C PRO A 188 35.35 8.96 42.07
N ASN A 189 34.37 9.56 41.37
CA ASN A 189 33.71 8.91 40.24
C ASN A 189 34.55 8.98 38.95
N ALA A 190 35.17 7.86 38.59
CA ALA A 190 35.93 7.72 37.35
C ALA A 190 35.07 7.40 36.11
N ASP A 191 33.81 6.99 36.27
CA ASP A 191 32.86 6.64 35.20
C ASP A 191 31.83 7.76 34.94
N VAL A 192 32.27 9.01 35.02
CA VAL A 192 31.51 10.16 34.48
C VAL A 192 31.19 9.95 33.00
N LEU A 193 30.01 10.40 32.53
CA LEU A 193 29.56 10.16 31.16
C LEU A 193 29.68 11.41 30.28
N SER A 194 30.16 11.22 29.05
CA SER A 194 30.16 12.25 28.01
C SER A 194 28.75 12.44 27.41
N LYS A 195 28.56 13.47 26.57
CA LYS A 195 27.33 13.64 25.76
C LYS A 195 27.00 12.43 24.86
N THR A 196 27.95 11.53 24.60
CA THR A 196 27.75 10.29 23.83
C THR A 196 27.69 9.03 24.71
N GLY A 197 27.60 9.18 26.03
CA GLY A 197 27.55 8.07 27.00
C GLY A 197 28.87 7.34 27.22
N PHE A 198 29.99 7.77 26.63
CA PHE A 198 31.31 7.18 26.89
C PHE A 198 31.90 7.68 28.20
N THR A 199 32.62 6.81 28.92
CA THR A 199 33.42 7.18 30.11
C THR A 199 34.84 7.64 29.70
N PRO A 200 35.62 8.28 30.60
CA PRO A 200 37.03 8.59 30.34
C PRO A 200 37.87 7.38 29.92
N LEU A 201 37.58 6.19 30.44
CA LEU A 201 38.27 4.95 30.06
C LEU A 201 38.02 4.54 28.60
N HIS A 202 36.82 4.79 28.06
CA HIS A 202 36.52 4.59 26.63
C HIS A 202 37.33 5.54 25.75
N ILE A 203 37.51 6.80 26.20
CA ILE A 203 38.31 7.80 25.49
C ILE A 203 39.79 7.42 25.52
N ALA A 204 40.31 7.05 26.69
CA ALA A 204 41.69 6.57 26.81
C ALA A 204 41.95 5.33 25.95
N ALA A 205 41.01 4.37 25.93
CA ALA A 205 41.06 3.20 25.06
C ALA A 205 40.96 3.53 23.55
N HIS A 206 40.33 4.66 23.17
CA HIS A 206 40.26 5.13 21.79
C HIS A 206 41.57 5.79 21.33
N TYR A 207 42.14 6.65 22.17
CA TYR A 207 43.33 7.45 21.89
C TYR A 207 44.65 6.79 22.29
N GLU A 208 44.62 5.52 22.71
CA GLU A 208 45.80 4.68 22.99
C GLU A 208 46.56 5.11 24.29
N ASN A 209 45.93 5.98 25.08
CA ASN A 209 46.46 6.65 26.28
C ASN A 209 46.55 5.70 27.48
N LEU A 210 47.62 4.92 27.54
CA LEU A 210 47.82 3.87 28.53
C LEU A 210 47.97 4.43 29.96
N SER A 211 48.65 5.56 30.14
CA SER A 211 49.01 6.10 31.46
C SER A 211 47.77 6.54 32.24
N VAL A 212 46.86 7.27 31.59
CA VAL A 212 45.60 7.72 32.17
C VAL A 212 44.59 6.59 32.29
N ALA A 213 44.57 5.60 31.37
CA ALA A 213 43.76 4.40 31.54
C ALA A 213 44.16 3.59 32.78
N GLN A 214 45.47 3.39 32.98
CA GLN A 214 46.03 2.73 34.16
C GLN A 214 45.70 3.48 35.46
N LEU A 215 45.71 4.82 35.44
CA LEU A 215 45.27 5.64 36.56
C LEU A 215 43.75 5.52 36.82
N LEU A 216 42.92 5.62 35.78
CA LEU A 216 41.45 5.50 35.87
C LEU A 216 41.04 4.15 36.47
N LEU A 217 41.62 3.05 35.99
CA LEU A 217 41.40 1.71 36.53
C LEU A 217 41.83 1.59 38.00
N ASN A 218 42.98 2.19 38.37
CA ASN A 218 43.42 2.25 39.78
C ASN A 218 42.55 3.16 40.67
N ARG A 219 41.68 3.99 40.09
CA ARG A 219 40.71 4.85 40.76
C ARG A 219 39.28 4.33 40.64
N GLY A 220 39.11 3.06 40.24
CA GLY A 220 37.81 2.37 40.25
C GLY A 220 36.96 2.53 38.98
N ALA A 221 37.51 3.01 37.86
CA ALA A 221 36.79 3.01 36.58
C ALA A 221 36.42 1.58 36.17
N SER A 222 35.16 1.37 35.80
CA SER A 222 34.64 0.07 35.40
C SER A 222 35.17 -0.33 34.03
N VAL A 223 36.08 -1.31 34.05
CA VAL A 223 36.67 -1.94 32.85
C VAL A 223 35.63 -2.48 31.86
N ASN A 224 34.44 -2.82 32.36
CA ASN A 224 33.32 -3.40 31.62
C ASN A 224 32.14 -2.44 31.44
N PHE A 225 32.33 -1.13 31.67
CA PHE A 225 31.24 -0.16 31.52
C PHE A 225 30.68 -0.21 30.08
N THR A 226 29.36 -0.29 29.95
CA THR A 226 28.66 -0.29 28.66
C THR A 226 27.79 0.97 28.50
N PRO A 227 28.01 1.80 27.46
CA PRO A 227 27.03 2.81 27.05
C PRO A 227 25.80 2.11 26.43
N GLN A 228 24.77 2.88 26.08
CA GLN A 228 23.50 2.40 25.49
C GLN A 228 23.65 1.48 24.25
N ASN A 229 24.83 1.44 23.60
CA ASN A 229 25.13 0.59 22.44
C ASN A 229 25.94 -0.69 22.79
N GLY A 230 26.22 -0.98 24.06
CA GLY A 230 26.97 -2.17 24.51
C GLY A 230 28.47 -2.18 24.19
N ILE A 231 29.05 -1.03 23.79
CA ILE A 231 30.44 -0.93 23.34
C ILE A 231 31.36 -0.70 24.55
N THR A 232 32.03 -1.74 25.06
CA THR A 232 33.02 -1.62 26.14
C THR A 232 34.34 -0.98 25.69
N PRO A 233 35.23 -0.53 26.60
CA PRO A 233 36.58 -0.08 26.26
C PRO A 233 37.40 -1.14 25.50
N LEU A 234 37.19 -2.43 25.79
CA LEU A 234 37.85 -3.54 25.09
C LEU A 234 37.47 -3.61 23.61
N HIS A 235 36.19 -3.38 23.25
CA HIS A 235 35.77 -3.27 21.84
C HIS A 235 36.50 -2.15 21.10
N ILE A 236 36.67 -1.00 21.77
CA ILE A 236 37.35 0.16 21.19
C ILE A 236 38.83 -0.15 20.96
N ALA A 237 39.54 -0.65 21.99
CA ALA A 237 40.95 -1.03 21.89
C ALA A 237 41.17 -2.10 20.78
N SER A 238 40.31 -3.12 20.73
CA SER A 238 40.36 -4.18 19.71
C SER A 238 39.99 -3.72 18.31
N ARG A 239 39.15 -2.68 18.15
CA ARG A 239 38.89 -2.04 16.85
C ARG A 239 40.05 -1.16 16.38
N ARG A 240 40.71 -0.46 17.30
CA ARG A 240 41.76 0.53 17.00
C ARG A 240 43.11 -0.09 16.65
N GLY A 241 43.47 -1.21 17.29
CA GLY A 241 44.78 -1.86 17.13
C GLY A 241 45.65 -1.84 18.39
N ASN A 242 45.06 -1.48 19.53
CA ASN A 242 45.79 -1.03 20.72
C ASN A 242 46.24 -2.21 21.59
N ILE A 243 47.22 -2.99 21.12
CA ILE A 243 47.68 -4.26 21.75
C ILE A 243 47.94 -4.13 23.26
N ILE A 244 48.61 -3.06 23.69
CA ILE A 244 48.97 -2.86 25.11
C ILE A 244 47.73 -2.51 25.94
N MET A 245 46.81 -1.72 25.39
CA MET A 245 45.53 -1.39 26.01
C MET A 245 44.63 -2.64 26.14
N VAL A 246 44.59 -3.50 25.11
CA VAL A 246 43.88 -4.79 25.18
C VAL A 246 44.40 -5.63 26.33
N ARG A 247 45.73 -5.78 26.46
CA ARG A 247 46.33 -6.51 27.60
C ARG A 247 45.96 -5.88 28.95
N LEU A 248 46.16 -4.58 29.12
CA LEU A 248 45.81 -3.86 30.36
C LEU A 248 44.32 -4.04 30.75
N LEU A 249 43.40 -4.07 29.78
CA LEU A 249 41.99 -4.29 30.05
C LEU A 249 41.71 -5.75 30.46
N LEU A 250 42.29 -6.73 29.76
CA LEU A 250 42.17 -8.15 30.10
C LEU A 250 42.77 -8.47 31.49
N ASP A 251 43.95 -7.93 31.79
CA ASP A 251 44.65 -8.02 33.09
C ASP A 251 43.84 -7.40 34.26
N ARG A 252 42.76 -6.68 33.95
CA ARG A 252 41.83 -6.06 34.92
C ARG A 252 40.42 -6.65 34.88
N GLY A 253 40.23 -7.80 34.21
CA GLY A 253 38.94 -8.50 34.16
C GLY A 253 37.97 -7.95 33.12
N ALA A 254 38.47 -7.40 32.01
CA ALA A 254 37.62 -7.09 30.86
C ALA A 254 36.94 -8.35 30.30
N GLN A 255 35.62 -8.31 30.17
CA GLN A 255 34.82 -9.39 29.63
C GLN A 255 35.03 -9.50 28.11
N ILE A 256 35.62 -10.62 27.71
CA ILE A 256 35.90 -10.97 26.31
C ILE A 256 34.60 -11.29 25.54
N GLU A 257 33.60 -11.80 26.25
CA GLU A 257 32.31 -12.24 25.71
C GLU A 257 31.28 -11.11 25.52
N THR A 258 31.53 -9.90 26.03
CA THR A 258 30.53 -8.83 25.96
C THR A 258 30.15 -8.53 24.51
N ARG A 259 28.84 -8.34 24.28
CA ARG A 259 28.26 -8.07 22.96
C ARG A 259 27.79 -6.62 22.85
N THR A 260 28.05 -5.99 21.71
CA THR A 260 27.41 -4.72 21.35
C THR A 260 25.91 -4.91 21.05
N LYS A 261 25.18 -3.81 20.84
CA LYS A 261 23.78 -3.81 20.36
C LYS A 261 23.56 -4.63 19.08
N ASP A 262 24.59 -4.84 18.26
CA ASP A 262 24.55 -5.64 17.02
C ASP A 262 25.22 -7.02 17.17
N GLU A 263 25.53 -7.40 18.41
CA GLU A 263 26.16 -8.65 18.82
C GLU A 263 27.59 -8.89 18.29
N LEU A 264 28.30 -7.81 17.97
CA LEU A 264 29.75 -7.89 17.81
C LEU A 264 30.39 -8.11 19.19
N THR A 265 31.42 -8.96 19.23
CA THR A 265 32.36 -9.09 20.35
C THR A 265 33.69 -8.36 20.02
N PRO A 266 34.62 -8.17 20.97
CA PRO A 266 35.94 -7.60 20.68
C PRO A 266 36.72 -8.37 19.61
N LEU A 267 36.53 -9.69 19.50
CA LEU A 267 37.14 -10.53 18.47
C LEU A 267 36.60 -10.20 17.06
N HIS A 268 35.30 -9.91 16.93
CA HIS A 268 34.73 -9.39 15.67
C HIS A 268 35.35 -8.03 15.30
N CYS A 269 35.56 -7.16 16.29
CA CYS A 269 36.22 -5.87 16.07
C CYS A 269 37.67 -6.03 15.60
N ALA A 270 38.45 -6.93 16.21
CA ALA A 270 39.83 -7.21 15.79
C ALA A 270 39.88 -7.80 14.37
N ALA A 271 39.06 -8.84 14.11
CA ALA A 271 39.01 -9.53 12.83
C ALA A 271 38.57 -8.61 11.68
N ARG A 272 37.57 -7.74 11.89
CA ARG A 272 37.07 -6.80 10.86
C ARG A 272 38.09 -5.74 10.45
N ASN A 273 39.08 -5.43 11.30
CA ASN A 273 40.07 -4.38 11.07
C ASN A 273 41.49 -4.93 10.85
N GLY A 274 41.67 -6.25 10.79
CA GLY A 274 42.95 -6.88 10.44
C GLY A 274 43.95 -7.00 11.59
N HIS A 275 43.52 -6.83 12.84
CA HIS A 275 44.40 -6.77 14.02
C HIS A 275 44.80 -8.17 14.50
N VAL A 276 45.59 -8.89 13.69
CA VAL A 276 45.99 -10.30 13.91
C VAL A 276 46.45 -10.56 15.35
N ARG A 277 47.41 -9.77 15.85
CA ARG A 277 47.97 -9.96 17.21
C ARG A 277 46.96 -9.70 18.33
N ILE A 278 45.89 -8.94 18.08
CA ILE A 278 44.79 -8.77 19.05
C ILE A 278 43.81 -9.94 18.96
N ALA A 279 43.48 -10.40 17.76
CA ALA A 279 42.66 -11.60 17.60
C ALA A 279 43.32 -12.81 18.28
N GLU A 280 44.64 -12.96 18.12
CA GLU A 280 45.46 -13.98 18.78
C GLU A 280 45.39 -13.85 20.32
N ILE A 281 45.66 -12.66 20.87
CA ILE A 281 45.55 -12.40 22.32
C ILE A 281 44.15 -12.72 22.85
N LEU A 282 43.09 -12.34 22.14
CA LEU A 282 41.72 -12.62 22.55
C LEU A 282 41.45 -14.14 22.55
N LEU A 283 41.88 -14.86 21.51
CA LEU A 283 41.73 -16.31 21.39
C LEU A 283 42.54 -17.07 22.47
N ASP A 284 43.76 -16.63 22.78
CA ASP A 284 44.57 -17.16 23.89
C ASP A 284 43.87 -17.04 25.25
N HIS A 285 43.02 -16.02 25.43
CA HIS A 285 42.22 -15.80 26.64
C HIS A 285 40.81 -16.41 26.53
N GLY A 286 40.55 -17.26 25.54
CA GLY A 286 39.31 -18.03 25.40
C GLY A 286 38.18 -17.34 24.63
N ALA A 287 38.48 -16.33 23.81
CA ALA A 287 37.46 -15.61 23.03
C ALA A 287 36.62 -16.53 22.12
N PRO A 288 35.36 -16.14 21.80
CA PRO A 288 34.38 -17.05 21.28
C PRO A 288 34.52 -17.09 19.76
N ILE A 289 35.35 -18.01 19.27
CA ILE A 289 35.78 -18.03 17.87
C ILE A 289 34.63 -18.20 16.86
N GLN A 290 33.50 -18.81 17.28
CA GLN A 290 32.26 -18.93 16.51
C GLN A 290 31.09 -18.09 17.06
N ALA A 291 31.34 -17.05 17.87
CA ALA A 291 30.30 -16.09 18.21
C ALA A 291 29.67 -15.48 16.96
N LYS A 292 28.40 -15.10 17.05
CA LYS A 292 27.59 -14.60 15.95
C LYS A 292 27.10 -13.19 16.26
N THR A 293 27.16 -12.30 15.27
CA THR A 293 26.38 -11.06 15.29
C THR A 293 24.90 -11.35 15.03
N LYS A 294 24.03 -10.33 15.15
CA LYS A 294 22.59 -10.42 14.83
C LYS A 294 22.25 -11.01 13.47
N ASN A 295 23.15 -10.87 12.49
CA ASN A 295 22.94 -11.38 11.13
C ASN A 295 23.64 -12.75 10.92
N GLY A 296 24.18 -13.36 11.97
CA GLY A 296 24.91 -14.63 11.92
C GLY A 296 26.35 -14.54 11.42
N LEU A 297 26.93 -13.35 11.25
CA LEU A 297 28.35 -13.24 10.89
C LEU A 297 29.23 -13.60 12.09
N SER A 298 30.23 -14.44 11.86
CA SER A 298 31.28 -14.78 12.81
C SER A 298 32.59 -14.01 12.54
N PRO A 299 33.63 -14.11 13.39
CA PRO A 299 34.92 -13.44 13.16
C PRO A 299 35.57 -13.75 11.81
N ILE A 300 35.42 -14.96 11.26
CA ILE A 300 35.98 -15.28 9.92
C ILE A 300 35.23 -14.57 8.80
N HIS A 301 33.92 -14.36 8.92
CA HIS A 301 33.15 -13.50 8.01
C HIS A 301 33.62 -12.04 8.07
N MET A 302 33.93 -11.54 9.27
CA MET A 302 34.45 -10.18 9.46
C MET A 302 35.85 -10.00 8.84
N ALA A 303 36.75 -10.96 9.05
CA ALA A 303 38.07 -10.97 8.41
C ALA A 303 37.96 -11.07 6.88
N ALA A 304 37.03 -11.91 6.38
CA ALA A 304 36.76 -12.05 4.96
C ALA A 304 36.10 -10.82 4.32
N GLN A 305 35.34 -10.01 5.08
CA GLN A 305 34.78 -8.74 4.60
C GLN A 305 35.87 -7.65 4.40
N GLY A 306 36.98 -7.71 5.15
CA GLY A 306 38.08 -6.74 5.11
C GLY A 306 39.29 -7.12 4.25
N ASP A 307 39.27 -8.27 3.56
CA ASP A 307 40.44 -8.88 2.88
C ASP A 307 41.63 -9.16 3.81
N HIS A 308 41.34 -9.44 5.10
CA HIS A 308 42.34 -9.63 6.16
C HIS A 308 42.90 -11.05 6.17
N LEU A 309 43.68 -11.34 5.13
CA LEU A 309 44.31 -12.63 4.82
C LEU A 309 44.93 -13.34 6.03
N ASP A 310 45.64 -12.60 6.89
CA ASP A 310 46.33 -13.16 8.06
C ASP A 310 45.41 -13.37 9.26
N CYS A 311 44.34 -12.58 9.43
CA CYS A 311 43.28 -12.91 10.38
C CYS A 311 42.52 -14.18 9.97
N VAL A 312 42.27 -14.38 8.67
CA VAL A 312 41.67 -15.63 8.16
C VAL A 312 42.60 -16.83 8.40
N ARG A 313 43.92 -16.69 8.18
CA ARG A 313 44.90 -17.73 8.55
C ARG A 313 44.85 -18.07 10.04
N LEU A 314 44.89 -17.07 10.90
CA LEU A 314 44.88 -17.25 12.36
C LEU A 314 43.61 -17.96 12.83
N LEU A 315 42.43 -17.51 12.39
CA LEU A 315 41.15 -18.12 12.78
C LEU A 315 41.07 -19.60 12.36
N LEU A 316 41.57 -19.93 11.16
CA LEU A 316 41.67 -21.32 10.70
C LEU A 316 42.73 -22.15 11.47
N GLN A 317 43.75 -21.53 12.07
CA GLN A 317 44.69 -22.22 12.96
C GLN A 317 44.07 -22.57 14.31
N TYR A 318 43.17 -21.73 14.83
CA TYR A 318 42.35 -22.02 16.02
C TYR A 318 41.07 -22.80 15.67
N SER A 319 41.06 -23.52 14.54
CA SER A 319 40.00 -24.45 14.12
C SER A 319 38.61 -23.82 13.91
N THR A 320 38.53 -22.58 13.42
CA THR A 320 37.26 -22.05 12.87
C THR A 320 36.74 -22.92 11.72
N GLU A 321 35.44 -23.17 11.67
CA GLU A 321 34.80 -23.83 10.53
C GLU A 321 34.85 -22.92 9.29
N ILE A 322 35.45 -23.41 8.21
CA ILE A 322 35.73 -22.59 7.02
C ILE A 322 34.50 -22.26 6.17
N ASP A 323 33.48 -23.12 6.20
CA ASP A 323 32.19 -22.95 5.56
C ASP A 323 31.08 -22.61 6.58
N ASP A 324 31.45 -22.05 7.75
CA ASP A 324 30.51 -21.49 8.73
C ASP A 324 29.49 -20.55 8.06
N ILE A 325 28.25 -20.48 8.55
CA ILE A 325 27.14 -19.77 7.87
C ILE A 325 26.54 -18.60 8.66
N THR A 326 26.10 -17.58 7.92
CA THR A 326 25.17 -16.54 8.39
C THR A 326 23.70 -17.03 8.42
N LEU A 327 22.78 -16.19 8.91
CA LEU A 327 21.33 -16.48 8.83
C LEU A 327 20.84 -16.61 7.38
N ASP A 328 21.45 -15.87 6.44
CA ASP A 328 21.21 -15.98 5.00
C ASP A 328 21.92 -17.21 4.36
N HIS A 329 22.49 -18.11 5.17
CA HIS A 329 23.37 -19.21 4.75
C HIS A 329 24.61 -18.79 3.93
N LEU A 330 25.06 -17.54 4.06
CA LEU A 330 26.30 -17.07 3.42
C LEU A 330 27.51 -17.62 4.19
N THR A 331 28.50 -18.14 3.47
CA THR A 331 29.81 -18.53 4.03
C THR A 331 30.85 -17.41 3.88
N PRO A 332 32.04 -17.47 4.51
CA PRO A 332 33.10 -16.48 4.32
C PRO A 332 33.52 -16.33 2.85
N LEU A 333 33.40 -17.38 2.05
CA LEU A 333 33.67 -17.35 0.61
C LEU A 333 32.59 -16.56 -0.16
N HIS A 334 31.33 -16.60 0.26
CA HIS A 334 30.27 -15.73 -0.28
C HIS A 334 30.55 -14.25 0.04
N VAL A 335 31.02 -13.94 1.26
CA VAL A 335 31.38 -12.57 1.66
C VAL A 335 32.58 -12.06 0.87
N ALA A 336 33.64 -12.86 0.74
CA ALA A 336 34.80 -12.51 -0.08
C ALA A 336 34.41 -12.31 -1.56
N ALA A 337 33.51 -13.15 -2.10
CA ALA A 337 32.97 -13.01 -3.45
C ALA A 337 32.05 -11.80 -3.63
N HIS A 338 31.34 -11.34 -2.59
CA HIS A 338 30.54 -10.12 -2.63
C HIS A 338 31.41 -8.85 -2.66
N CYS A 339 32.51 -8.85 -1.90
CA CYS A 339 33.42 -7.72 -1.78
C CYS A 339 34.48 -7.65 -2.90
N GLY A 340 34.72 -8.75 -3.62
CA GLY A 340 35.73 -8.82 -4.70
C GLY A 340 37.13 -9.24 -4.22
N HIS A 341 37.21 -9.75 -2.99
CA HIS A 341 38.44 -9.97 -2.23
C HIS A 341 39.16 -11.25 -2.67
N HIS A 342 39.78 -11.19 -3.84
CA HIS A 342 40.47 -12.31 -4.47
C HIS A 342 41.54 -12.97 -3.57
N ARG A 343 42.24 -12.20 -2.70
CA ARG A 343 43.28 -12.77 -1.83
C ARG A 343 42.67 -13.69 -0.77
N VAL A 344 41.67 -13.23 -0.03
CA VAL A 344 40.94 -14.09 0.92
C VAL A 344 40.17 -15.20 0.21
N ALA A 345 39.47 -14.92 -0.90
CA ALA A 345 38.75 -15.95 -1.64
C ALA A 345 39.67 -17.09 -2.11
N LYS A 346 40.89 -16.76 -2.55
CA LYS A 346 41.92 -17.74 -2.90
C LYS A 346 42.35 -18.56 -1.68
N LEU A 347 42.69 -17.91 -0.56
CA LEU A 347 43.09 -18.60 0.68
C LEU A 347 42.00 -19.55 1.19
N LEU A 348 40.74 -19.13 1.19
CA LEU A 348 39.62 -19.94 1.66
C LEU A 348 39.50 -21.23 0.83
N VAL A 349 39.56 -21.13 -0.51
CA VAL A 349 39.48 -22.30 -1.38
C VAL A 349 40.74 -23.17 -1.31
N GLU A 350 41.94 -22.58 -1.19
CA GLU A 350 43.19 -23.31 -0.89
C GLU A 350 43.18 -24.01 0.48
N LYS A 351 42.25 -23.64 1.37
CA LYS A 351 42.00 -24.27 2.67
C LYS A 351 40.73 -25.14 2.70
N GLY A 352 40.09 -25.38 1.55
CA GLY A 352 39.00 -26.35 1.40
C GLY A 352 37.57 -25.78 1.45
N ALA A 353 37.39 -24.46 1.45
CA ALA A 353 36.06 -23.84 1.38
C ALA A 353 35.32 -24.26 0.09
N LYS A 354 34.08 -24.72 0.21
CA LYS A 354 33.32 -25.30 -0.90
C LYS A 354 32.87 -24.21 -1.89
N PRO A 355 33.34 -24.20 -3.15
CA PRO A 355 33.01 -23.16 -4.13
C PRO A 355 31.55 -23.21 -4.63
N ASN A 356 30.82 -24.27 -4.29
CA ASN A 356 29.42 -24.53 -4.66
C ASN A 356 28.45 -24.49 -3.47
N SER A 357 28.88 -24.04 -2.28
CA SER A 357 27.96 -23.78 -1.15
C SER A 357 26.82 -22.85 -1.58
N ARG A 358 25.63 -23.06 -1.03
CA ARG A 358 24.41 -22.29 -1.35
C ARG A 358 24.01 -21.40 -0.18
N ALA A 359 23.75 -20.13 -0.47
CA ALA A 359 22.96 -19.24 0.37
C ALA A 359 21.48 -19.67 0.40
N LEU A 360 20.68 -19.06 1.28
CA LEU A 360 19.26 -19.38 1.52
C LEU A 360 18.38 -19.32 0.25
N ASN A 361 18.74 -18.45 -0.70
CA ASN A 361 18.08 -18.28 -1.99
C ASN A 361 18.77 -19.04 -3.15
N GLY A 362 19.63 -19.99 -2.83
CA GLY A 362 20.35 -20.83 -3.78
C GLY A 362 21.52 -20.15 -4.51
N PHE A 363 21.83 -18.88 -4.19
CA PHE A 363 23.02 -18.22 -4.74
C PHE A 363 24.28 -18.94 -4.25
N THR A 364 25.22 -19.17 -5.17
CA THR A 364 26.59 -19.62 -4.85
C THR A 364 27.57 -18.43 -4.87
N PRO A 365 28.82 -18.58 -4.38
CA PRO A 365 29.83 -17.52 -4.48
C PRO A 365 30.04 -17.04 -5.93
N LEU A 366 29.89 -17.93 -6.92
CA LEU A 366 29.98 -17.59 -8.35
C LEU A 366 28.84 -16.67 -8.79
N HIS A 367 27.59 -16.95 -8.38
CA HIS A 367 26.45 -16.06 -8.66
C HIS A 367 26.67 -14.66 -8.09
N ILE A 368 27.22 -14.58 -6.87
CA ILE A 368 27.52 -13.30 -6.21
C ILE A 368 28.64 -12.56 -6.94
N ALA A 369 29.75 -13.23 -7.28
CA ALA A 369 30.84 -12.62 -8.06
C ALA A 369 30.34 -12.12 -9.43
N CYS A 370 29.49 -12.88 -10.11
CA CYS A 370 28.82 -12.48 -11.35
C CYS A 370 27.90 -11.26 -11.16
N LYS A 371 27.05 -11.23 -10.12
CA LYS A 371 26.16 -10.10 -9.80
C LYS A 371 26.94 -8.80 -9.56
N LYS A 372 28.08 -8.89 -8.89
CA LYS A 372 28.88 -7.76 -8.39
C LYS A 372 30.01 -7.33 -9.34
N ASN A 373 30.09 -7.92 -10.54
CA ASN A 373 31.13 -7.68 -11.56
C ASN A 373 32.58 -8.03 -11.14
N HIS A 374 32.75 -8.99 -10.23
CA HIS A 374 34.06 -9.35 -9.66
C HIS A 374 34.80 -10.41 -10.48
N ILE A 375 35.23 -10.02 -11.69
CA ILE A 375 35.86 -10.90 -12.70
C ILE A 375 36.97 -11.78 -12.09
N ARG A 376 37.92 -11.19 -11.33
CA ARG A 376 39.04 -11.93 -10.71
C ARG A 376 38.62 -12.97 -9.67
N VAL A 377 37.44 -12.84 -9.06
CA VAL A 377 36.92 -13.87 -8.12
C VAL A 377 36.10 -14.90 -8.88
N MET A 378 35.31 -14.49 -9.88
CA MET A 378 34.62 -15.40 -10.79
C MET A 378 35.60 -16.35 -11.52
N GLU A 379 36.71 -15.83 -12.07
CA GLU A 379 37.72 -16.64 -12.75
C GLU A 379 38.44 -17.63 -11.83
N LEU A 380 38.70 -17.22 -10.59
CA LEU A 380 39.24 -18.07 -9.53
C LEU A 380 38.27 -19.20 -9.21
N LEU A 381 37.01 -18.88 -8.91
CA LEU A 381 35.96 -19.85 -8.58
C LEU A 381 35.74 -20.87 -9.73
N LEU A 382 35.68 -20.39 -10.98
CA LEU A 382 35.59 -21.25 -12.17
C LEU A 382 36.85 -22.10 -12.40
N LYS A 383 38.03 -21.67 -11.93
CA LYS A 383 39.26 -22.49 -11.96
C LYS A 383 39.28 -23.54 -10.86
N THR A 384 38.59 -23.31 -9.74
CA THR A 384 38.58 -24.20 -8.57
C THR A 384 37.30 -25.04 -8.45
N GLY A 385 36.55 -25.23 -9.54
CA GLY A 385 35.41 -26.16 -9.57
C GLY A 385 34.04 -25.59 -9.18
N ALA A 386 33.86 -24.26 -9.18
CA ALA A 386 32.50 -23.69 -9.15
C ALA A 386 31.74 -24.09 -10.41
N SER A 387 30.54 -24.66 -10.24
CA SER A 387 29.69 -25.10 -11.36
C SER A 387 29.11 -23.89 -12.09
N ILE A 388 29.37 -23.86 -13.40
CA ILE A 388 28.97 -22.75 -14.29
C ILE A 388 27.46 -22.72 -14.57
N ASP A 389 26.80 -23.88 -14.44
CA ASP A 389 25.35 -24.08 -14.64
C ASP A 389 24.61 -24.33 -13.31
N ALA A 390 25.23 -24.03 -12.16
CA ALA A 390 24.50 -23.99 -10.88
C ALA A 390 23.32 -23.02 -10.96
N VAL A 391 22.22 -23.31 -10.25
CA VAL A 391 21.00 -22.49 -10.25
C VAL A 391 20.58 -22.03 -8.85
N THR A 392 20.01 -20.82 -8.77
CA THR A 392 19.27 -20.33 -7.58
C THR A 392 17.97 -21.12 -7.35
N GLU A 393 17.27 -20.91 -6.22
CA GLU A 393 15.91 -21.48 -6.05
C GLU A 393 14.92 -20.99 -7.12
N SER A 394 15.18 -19.82 -7.71
CA SER A 394 14.46 -19.27 -8.86
C SER A 394 14.96 -19.75 -10.23
N GLY A 395 15.85 -20.75 -10.29
CA GLY A 395 16.36 -21.33 -11.54
C GLY A 395 17.34 -20.44 -12.32
N LEU A 396 17.83 -19.34 -11.74
CA LEU A 396 18.77 -18.44 -12.41
C LEU A 396 20.18 -19.02 -12.34
N THR A 397 20.88 -19.11 -13.48
CA THR A 397 22.31 -19.43 -13.53
C THR A 397 23.19 -18.17 -13.38
N PRO A 398 24.52 -18.26 -13.17
CA PRO A 398 25.42 -17.11 -13.18
C PRO A 398 25.34 -16.30 -14.48
N LEU A 399 25.04 -16.95 -15.62
CA LEU A 399 24.84 -16.29 -16.90
C LEU A 399 23.52 -15.49 -16.95
N HIS A 400 22.43 -15.98 -16.34
CA HIS A 400 21.20 -15.19 -16.20
C HIS A 400 21.45 -13.93 -15.37
N VAL A 401 22.14 -14.07 -14.23
CA VAL A 401 22.45 -12.97 -13.32
C VAL A 401 23.37 -11.94 -13.97
N ALA A 402 24.43 -12.38 -14.66
CA ALA A 402 25.32 -11.50 -15.40
C ALA A 402 24.62 -10.78 -16.57
N ALA A 403 23.70 -11.48 -17.26
CA ALA A 403 22.96 -10.91 -18.39
C ALA A 403 21.92 -9.88 -17.94
N PHE A 404 21.23 -10.12 -16.82
CA PHE A 404 20.30 -9.16 -16.21
C PHE A 404 21.01 -7.91 -15.68
N MET A 405 22.25 -8.04 -15.22
CA MET A 405 23.03 -6.96 -14.61
C MET A 405 23.92 -6.20 -15.62
N GLY A 406 23.89 -6.57 -16.91
CA GLY A 406 24.62 -5.89 -17.98
C GLY A 406 26.12 -6.17 -18.06
N HIS A 407 26.65 -7.12 -17.28
CA HIS A 407 28.09 -7.35 -17.12
C HIS A 407 28.71 -8.13 -18.30
N LEU A 408 28.80 -7.47 -19.47
CA LEU A 408 29.33 -8.04 -20.71
C LEU A 408 30.68 -8.77 -20.57
N PRO A 409 31.69 -8.31 -19.80
CA PRO A 409 32.94 -9.05 -19.61
C PRO A 409 32.71 -10.43 -18.97
N ILE A 410 31.81 -10.51 -17.99
CA ILE A 410 31.45 -11.76 -17.31
C ILE A 410 30.64 -12.66 -18.23
N VAL A 411 29.66 -12.10 -18.97
CA VAL A 411 28.90 -12.84 -20.00
C VAL A 411 29.85 -13.46 -21.03
N LYS A 412 30.88 -12.72 -21.48
CA LYS A 412 31.93 -13.22 -22.38
C LYS A 412 32.69 -14.40 -21.78
N THR A 413 33.25 -14.26 -20.57
CA THR A 413 34.03 -15.33 -19.94
C THR A 413 33.18 -16.56 -19.62
N LEU A 414 31.92 -16.40 -19.22
CA LEU A 414 31.02 -17.54 -18.96
C LEU A 414 30.73 -18.34 -20.25
N LEU A 415 30.38 -17.67 -21.35
CA LEU A 415 30.14 -18.32 -22.65
C LEU A 415 31.41 -19.01 -23.17
N GLN A 416 32.59 -18.37 -23.04
CA GLN A 416 33.89 -18.96 -23.39
C GLN A 416 34.27 -20.17 -22.52
N ARG A 417 33.69 -20.29 -21.32
CA ARG A 417 33.85 -21.45 -20.42
C ARG A 417 32.73 -22.49 -20.57
N GLY A 418 31.85 -22.35 -21.57
CA GLY A 418 30.86 -23.37 -21.96
C GLY A 418 29.45 -23.15 -21.41
N ALA A 419 29.17 -22.05 -20.71
CA ALA A 419 27.82 -21.75 -20.22
C ALA A 419 26.80 -21.70 -21.37
N SER A 420 25.66 -22.37 -21.24
CA SER A 420 24.64 -22.37 -22.30
C SER A 420 23.76 -21.11 -22.25
N PRO A 421 23.67 -20.30 -23.32
CA PRO A 421 22.78 -19.12 -23.39
C PRO A 421 21.30 -19.48 -23.54
N ASN A 422 20.96 -20.77 -23.50
CA ASN A 422 19.61 -21.31 -23.70
C ASN A 422 19.09 -22.10 -22.48
N VAL A 423 19.80 -22.11 -21.35
CA VAL A 423 19.22 -22.56 -20.07
C VAL A 423 18.05 -21.65 -19.71
N SER A 424 17.03 -22.21 -19.06
CA SER A 424 15.80 -21.51 -18.68
C SER A 424 15.56 -21.55 -17.17
N ASN A 425 15.09 -20.43 -16.60
CA ASN A 425 14.71 -20.33 -15.19
C ASN A 425 13.34 -20.98 -14.90
N VAL A 426 12.82 -20.86 -13.66
CA VAL A 426 11.50 -21.43 -13.29
C VAL A 426 10.30 -20.79 -14.02
N LYS A 427 10.49 -19.63 -14.66
CA LYS A 427 9.51 -18.98 -15.54
C LYS A 427 9.76 -19.29 -17.02
N VAL A 428 10.63 -20.25 -17.32
CA VAL A 428 11.10 -20.63 -18.67
C VAL A 428 11.85 -19.47 -19.39
N GLU A 429 12.21 -18.40 -18.68
CA GLU A 429 12.99 -17.28 -19.24
C GLU A 429 14.46 -17.67 -19.39
N THR A 430 15.10 -17.24 -20.48
CA THR A 430 16.53 -17.46 -20.76
C THR A 430 17.38 -16.21 -20.45
N PRO A 431 18.73 -16.28 -20.46
CA PRO A 431 19.58 -15.09 -20.32
C PRO A 431 19.28 -13.97 -21.34
N LEU A 432 18.77 -14.32 -22.52
CA LEU A 432 18.34 -13.33 -23.52
C LEU A 432 17.04 -12.61 -23.12
N HIS A 433 16.11 -13.28 -22.44
CA HIS A 433 14.94 -12.62 -21.84
C HIS A 433 15.37 -11.65 -20.72
N MET A 434 16.33 -12.06 -19.88
CA MET A 434 16.91 -11.20 -18.84
C MET A 434 17.54 -9.94 -19.42
N ALA A 435 18.40 -10.09 -20.43
CA ALA A 435 19.04 -8.95 -21.11
C ALA A 435 18.02 -8.06 -21.82
N ALA A 436 16.99 -8.64 -22.47
CA ALA A 436 15.94 -7.89 -23.15
C ALA A 436 15.02 -7.12 -22.19
N ARG A 437 14.72 -7.68 -21.02
CA ARG A 437 13.95 -7.04 -19.94
C ARG A 437 14.73 -5.86 -19.31
N ALA A 438 16.05 -6.01 -19.15
CA ALA A 438 16.94 -4.99 -18.59
C ALA A 438 17.48 -3.98 -19.64
N GLY A 439 17.21 -4.16 -20.93
CA GLY A 439 17.62 -3.24 -21.99
C GLY A 439 19.10 -3.36 -22.41
N HIS A 440 19.83 -4.38 -21.96
CA HIS A 440 21.28 -4.51 -22.17
C HIS A 440 21.64 -5.03 -23.57
N THR A 441 21.60 -4.12 -24.55
CA THR A 441 21.81 -4.41 -25.99
C THR A 441 23.11 -5.13 -26.30
N ASP A 442 24.25 -4.70 -25.77
CA ASP A 442 25.55 -5.35 -26.07
C ASP A 442 25.63 -6.78 -25.52
N VAL A 443 24.99 -7.04 -24.38
CA VAL A 443 24.84 -8.39 -23.81
C VAL A 443 23.94 -9.24 -24.71
N ALA A 444 22.78 -8.73 -25.10
CA ALA A 444 21.86 -9.44 -26.00
C ALA A 444 22.52 -9.75 -27.35
N LYS A 445 23.25 -8.80 -27.93
CA LYS A 445 24.03 -8.94 -29.18
C LYS A 445 25.06 -10.06 -29.06
N TYR A 446 25.80 -10.11 -27.95
CA TYR A 446 26.79 -11.16 -27.73
C TYR A 446 26.15 -12.54 -27.43
N LEU A 447 25.01 -12.59 -26.74
CA LEU A 447 24.23 -13.81 -26.55
C LEU A 447 23.72 -14.37 -27.89
N LEU A 448 23.16 -13.52 -28.76
CA LEU A 448 22.70 -13.89 -30.10
C LEU A 448 23.83 -14.44 -30.98
N GLN A 449 24.99 -13.77 -30.98
CA GLN A 449 26.22 -14.26 -31.64
C GLN A 449 26.67 -15.64 -31.13
N ASN A 450 26.35 -16.00 -29.88
CA ASN A 450 26.66 -17.29 -29.27
C ASN A 450 25.47 -18.28 -29.31
N LYS A 451 24.56 -18.15 -30.30
CA LYS A 451 23.43 -19.06 -30.56
C LYS A 451 22.32 -19.03 -29.49
N ALA A 452 22.08 -17.88 -28.83
CA ALA A 452 20.85 -17.69 -28.06
C ALA A 452 19.60 -17.72 -28.97
N LYS A 453 18.58 -18.48 -28.57
CA LYS A 453 17.30 -18.59 -29.30
C LYS A 453 16.51 -17.28 -29.21
N VAL A 454 16.58 -16.46 -30.27
CA VAL A 454 15.88 -15.15 -30.36
C VAL A 454 14.36 -15.25 -30.13
N ASN A 455 13.73 -16.33 -30.60
CA ASN A 455 12.30 -16.63 -30.46
C ASN A 455 12.03 -17.70 -29.38
N ALA A 456 12.88 -17.83 -28.36
CA ALA A 456 12.57 -18.64 -27.18
C ALA A 456 11.28 -18.13 -26.52
N LYS A 457 10.45 -19.04 -26.01
CA LYS A 457 9.22 -18.76 -25.28
C LYS A 457 9.44 -19.03 -23.78
N ALA A 458 9.20 -18.01 -22.96
CA ALA A 458 9.03 -18.13 -21.52
C ALA A 458 7.58 -18.50 -21.17
N LYS A 459 7.21 -18.42 -19.87
CA LYS A 459 5.80 -18.50 -19.43
C LYS A 459 4.93 -17.52 -20.22
N ASP A 460 3.68 -17.93 -20.46
CA ASP A 460 2.67 -17.19 -21.22
C ASP A 460 3.07 -16.97 -22.70
N ASP A 461 3.94 -17.84 -23.25
CA ASP A 461 4.51 -17.77 -24.60
C ASP A 461 5.29 -16.47 -24.93
N GLN A 462 5.64 -15.69 -23.91
CA GLN A 462 6.36 -14.43 -24.05
C GLN A 462 7.78 -14.68 -24.58
N THR A 463 8.20 -13.90 -25.58
CA THR A 463 9.57 -13.94 -26.13
C THR A 463 10.42 -12.76 -25.62
N PRO A 464 11.76 -12.73 -25.86
CA PRO A 464 12.58 -11.56 -25.54
C PRO A 464 12.06 -10.26 -26.20
N LEU A 465 11.46 -10.35 -27.38
CA LEU A 465 10.85 -9.21 -28.06
C LEU A 465 9.60 -8.69 -27.33
N HIS A 466 8.78 -9.57 -26.75
CA HIS A 466 7.67 -9.15 -25.86
C HIS A 466 8.20 -8.46 -24.60
N CYS A 467 9.35 -8.89 -24.07
CA CYS A 467 9.99 -8.26 -22.91
C CYS A 467 10.50 -6.85 -23.24
N ALA A 468 11.18 -6.69 -24.38
CA ALA A 468 11.64 -5.38 -24.86
C ALA A 468 10.46 -4.44 -25.17
N ALA A 469 9.41 -4.97 -25.83
CA ALA A 469 8.20 -4.23 -26.19
C ALA A 469 7.41 -3.71 -24.98
N ARG A 470 7.40 -4.43 -23.85
CA ARG A 470 6.71 -3.99 -22.62
C ARG A 470 7.41 -2.82 -21.94
N ILE A 471 8.74 -2.80 -21.95
CA ILE A 471 9.52 -1.77 -21.26
C ILE A 471 9.82 -0.55 -22.17
N GLY A 472 9.61 -0.67 -23.48
CA GLY A 472 9.88 0.41 -24.44
C GLY A 472 11.34 0.47 -24.89
N HIS A 473 12.07 -0.64 -24.79
CA HIS A 473 13.49 -0.69 -25.16
C HIS A 473 13.66 -0.75 -26.69
N THR A 474 13.36 0.34 -27.39
CA THR A 474 13.39 0.43 -28.87
C THR A 474 14.69 -0.11 -29.49
N ALA A 475 15.85 0.22 -28.90
CA ALA A 475 17.14 -0.26 -29.40
C ALA A 475 17.32 -1.79 -29.24
N MET A 476 16.76 -2.38 -28.18
CA MET A 476 16.70 -3.84 -27.99
C MET A 476 15.73 -4.48 -28.98
N ALA A 477 14.56 -3.86 -29.21
CA ALA A 477 13.59 -4.35 -30.19
C ALA A 477 14.18 -4.37 -31.61
N LYS A 478 14.82 -3.27 -32.06
CA LYS A 478 15.51 -3.23 -33.36
C LYS A 478 16.60 -4.30 -33.46
N LEU A 479 17.47 -4.44 -32.45
CA LEU A 479 18.49 -5.50 -32.39
C LEU A 479 17.90 -6.93 -32.49
N LEU A 480 16.80 -7.21 -31.80
CA LEU A 480 16.15 -8.52 -31.84
C LEU A 480 15.54 -8.79 -33.23
N LEU A 481 14.86 -7.80 -33.82
CA LEU A 481 14.27 -7.89 -35.17
C LEU A 481 15.34 -8.09 -36.26
N GLU A 482 16.47 -7.38 -36.16
CA GLU A 482 17.67 -7.57 -37.00
C GLU A 482 18.28 -8.97 -36.89
N ASN A 483 18.01 -9.70 -35.80
CA ASN A 483 18.45 -11.08 -35.57
C ASN A 483 17.31 -12.10 -35.76
N ASN A 484 16.32 -11.78 -36.60
CA ASN A 484 15.17 -12.64 -36.97
C ASN A 484 14.22 -12.97 -35.81
N ALA A 485 14.01 -12.03 -34.87
CA ALA A 485 12.85 -12.09 -33.99
C ALA A 485 11.55 -11.97 -34.80
N ASN A 486 10.59 -12.88 -34.57
CA ASN A 486 9.29 -12.81 -35.24
C ASN A 486 8.36 -11.84 -34.48
N SER A 487 8.07 -10.71 -35.13
CA SER A 487 7.20 -9.63 -34.64
C SER A 487 5.73 -10.01 -34.44
N ASN A 488 5.31 -11.17 -34.95
CA ASN A 488 3.93 -11.65 -34.99
C ASN A 488 3.69 -12.92 -34.14
N LEU A 489 4.71 -13.40 -33.40
CA LEU A 489 4.46 -14.37 -32.34
C LEU A 489 3.58 -13.72 -31.26
N ALA A 490 2.64 -14.49 -30.71
CA ALA A 490 1.71 -14.04 -29.68
C ALA A 490 1.87 -14.81 -28.37
N THR A 491 1.47 -14.19 -27.27
CA THR A 491 1.32 -14.82 -25.95
C THR A 491 0.17 -15.82 -25.89
N THR A 492 0.03 -16.55 -24.78
CA THR A 492 -1.12 -17.44 -24.49
C THR A 492 -2.48 -16.73 -24.51
N ALA A 493 -2.51 -15.41 -24.33
CA ALA A 493 -3.70 -14.56 -24.47
C ALA A 493 -3.89 -13.95 -25.88
N GLY A 494 -2.95 -14.17 -26.79
CA GLY A 494 -2.98 -13.68 -28.18
C GLY A 494 -2.39 -12.28 -28.39
N HIS A 495 -1.73 -11.68 -27.39
CA HIS A 495 -1.05 -10.39 -27.59
C HIS A 495 0.28 -10.61 -28.32
N THR A 496 0.48 -9.96 -29.46
CA THR A 496 1.81 -9.83 -30.10
C THR A 496 2.62 -8.69 -29.46
N PRO A 497 3.93 -8.53 -29.72
CA PRO A 497 4.71 -7.37 -29.28
C PRO A 497 4.07 -6.02 -29.64
N LEU A 498 3.39 -5.91 -30.79
CA LEU A 498 2.70 -4.69 -31.22
C LEU A 498 1.44 -4.39 -30.37
N HIS A 499 0.73 -5.42 -29.89
CA HIS A 499 -0.34 -5.25 -28.90
C HIS A 499 0.22 -4.75 -27.56
N ILE A 500 1.40 -5.23 -27.15
CA ILE A 500 2.06 -4.77 -25.93
C ILE A 500 2.47 -3.31 -26.06
N THR A 501 3.12 -2.88 -27.15
CA THR A 501 3.44 -1.46 -27.35
C THR A 501 2.20 -0.58 -27.41
N ALA A 502 1.07 -1.09 -27.93
CA ALA A 502 -0.22 -0.40 -27.94
C ALA A 502 -0.91 -0.34 -26.56
N ARG A 503 -0.65 -1.28 -25.64
CA ARG A 503 -1.12 -1.23 -24.24
C ARG A 503 -0.31 -0.24 -23.42
N GLU A 504 1.02 -0.27 -23.55
CA GLU A 504 1.92 0.54 -22.72
C GLU A 504 2.07 1.98 -23.25
N GLY A 505 2.06 2.19 -24.58
CA GLY A 505 2.19 3.50 -25.24
C GLY A 505 3.54 3.77 -25.92
N HIS A 506 4.36 2.76 -26.19
CA HIS A 506 5.75 2.92 -26.67
C HIS A 506 5.83 3.19 -28.18
N VAL A 507 5.57 4.44 -28.59
CA VAL A 507 5.52 4.89 -30.00
C VAL A 507 6.74 4.46 -30.81
N ASP A 508 7.96 4.77 -30.36
CA ASP A 508 9.20 4.42 -31.08
C ASP A 508 9.39 2.91 -31.27
N THR A 509 8.95 2.11 -30.28
CA THR A 509 9.02 0.64 -30.37
C THR A 509 7.92 0.09 -31.27
N ALA A 510 6.73 0.70 -31.28
CA ALA A 510 5.67 0.37 -32.22
C ALA A 510 6.10 0.67 -33.67
N LEU A 511 6.71 1.83 -33.92
CA LEU A 511 7.28 2.18 -35.23
C LEU A 511 8.36 1.17 -35.65
N ALA A 512 9.29 0.84 -34.75
CA ALA A 512 10.32 -0.16 -34.99
C ALA A 512 9.77 -1.57 -35.34
N LEU A 513 8.61 -1.92 -34.79
CA LEU A 513 7.89 -3.16 -35.11
C LEU A 513 7.20 -3.08 -36.49
N LEU A 514 6.55 -1.97 -36.79
CA LEU A 514 5.88 -1.71 -38.08
C LEU A 514 6.89 -1.67 -39.26
N GLU A 515 8.01 -0.96 -39.09
CA GLU A 515 9.19 -0.95 -39.99
C GLU A 515 9.73 -2.36 -40.30
N LYS A 516 9.41 -3.36 -39.47
CA LYS A 516 9.83 -4.76 -39.57
C LYS A 516 8.65 -5.73 -39.74
N GLY A 517 7.55 -5.27 -40.32
CA GLY A 517 6.44 -6.13 -40.77
C GLY A 517 5.60 -6.71 -39.64
N ALA A 518 5.50 -6.05 -38.48
CA ALA A 518 4.51 -6.39 -37.48
C ALA A 518 3.08 -6.18 -38.03
N SER A 519 2.25 -7.21 -37.92
CA SER A 519 0.89 -7.21 -38.42
C SER A 519 -0.06 -6.48 -37.47
N GLN A 520 -0.82 -5.57 -38.07
CA GLN A 520 -1.84 -4.76 -37.39
C GLN A 520 -3.22 -5.45 -37.40
N THR A 521 -3.34 -6.59 -38.09
CA THR A 521 -4.57 -7.39 -38.20
C THR A 521 -4.56 -8.64 -37.32
N CYS A 522 -3.44 -8.95 -36.65
CA CYS A 522 -3.43 -9.97 -35.58
C CYS A 522 -4.41 -9.59 -34.47
N MET A 523 -5.04 -10.59 -33.84
CA MET A 523 -6.08 -10.41 -32.83
C MET A 523 -5.78 -11.23 -31.55
N THR A 524 -6.13 -10.68 -30.39
CA THR A 524 -6.09 -11.39 -29.09
C THR A 524 -7.14 -12.51 -29.02
N LYS A 525 -7.10 -13.38 -27.99
CA LYS A 525 -8.17 -14.38 -27.70
C LYS A 525 -9.57 -13.75 -27.59
N LYS A 526 -9.66 -12.50 -27.10
CA LYS A 526 -10.89 -11.69 -27.00
C LYS A 526 -11.23 -10.93 -28.30
N GLY A 527 -10.38 -11.02 -29.32
CA GLY A 527 -10.61 -10.51 -30.67
C GLY A 527 -10.18 -9.06 -30.88
N PHE A 528 -9.34 -8.49 -30.03
CA PHE A 528 -8.86 -7.11 -30.17
C PHE A 528 -7.58 -7.07 -31.03
N THR A 529 -7.50 -6.13 -31.98
CA THR A 529 -6.26 -5.80 -32.72
C THR A 529 -5.42 -4.77 -31.94
N PRO A 530 -4.18 -4.44 -32.33
CA PRO A 530 -3.40 -3.40 -31.66
C PRO A 530 -4.11 -2.05 -31.60
N LEU A 531 -4.92 -1.70 -32.61
CA LEU A 531 -5.71 -0.46 -32.62
C LEU A 531 -6.87 -0.49 -31.59
N HIS A 532 -7.48 -1.66 -31.34
CA HIS A 532 -8.45 -1.81 -30.24
C HIS A 532 -7.78 -1.63 -28.88
N VAL A 533 -6.57 -2.17 -28.70
CA VAL A 533 -5.80 -2.04 -27.46
C VAL A 533 -5.36 -0.59 -27.23
N ALA A 534 -4.83 0.10 -28.25
CA ALA A 534 -4.52 1.53 -28.16
C ALA A 534 -5.78 2.36 -27.84
N ALA A 535 -6.93 2.00 -28.43
CA ALA A 535 -8.21 2.65 -28.18
C ALA A 535 -8.77 2.40 -26.77
N LYS A 536 -8.49 1.25 -26.16
CA LYS A 536 -8.83 0.95 -24.75
C LYS A 536 -7.97 1.74 -23.78
N TYR A 537 -6.65 1.75 -23.99
CA TYR A 537 -5.67 2.32 -23.07
C TYR A 537 -5.35 3.80 -23.35
N GLY A 538 -6.15 4.48 -24.19
CA GLY A 538 -6.04 5.93 -24.45
C GLY A 538 -4.76 6.36 -25.16
N LYS A 539 -4.07 5.46 -25.88
CA LYS A 539 -2.74 5.70 -26.46
C LYS A 539 -2.83 6.39 -27.82
N VAL A 540 -3.19 7.68 -27.81
CA VAL A 540 -3.46 8.50 -29.01
C VAL A 540 -2.33 8.42 -30.03
N ASP A 541 -1.08 8.66 -29.63
CA ASP A 541 0.08 8.67 -30.53
C ASP A 541 0.32 7.32 -31.21
N VAL A 542 0.08 6.21 -30.49
CA VAL A 542 0.20 4.86 -31.05
C VAL A 542 -0.99 4.53 -31.95
N ALA A 543 -2.19 5.00 -31.61
CA ALA A 543 -3.36 4.86 -32.48
C ALA A 543 -3.18 5.65 -33.78
N GLU A 544 -2.63 6.87 -33.75
CA GLU A 544 -2.35 7.63 -34.97
C GLU A 544 -1.24 6.97 -35.79
N LEU A 545 -0.16 6.51 -35.15
CA LEU A 545 0.90 5.75 -35.82
C LEU A 545 0.36 4.50 -36.54
N LEU A 546 -0.53 3.74 -35.91
CA LEU A 546 -1.20 2.58 -36.51
C LEU A 546 -2.08 3.00 -37.70
N LEU A 547 -2.93 4.03 -37.54
CA LEU A 547 -3.77 4.55 -38.61
C LEU A 547 -2.95 5.09 -39.80
N ALA A 548 -1.75 5.61 -39.55
CA ALA A 548 -0.80 6.05 -40.57
C ALA A 548 -0.04 4.90 -41.28
N HIS A 549 -0.18 3.65 -40.81
CA HIS A 549 0.37 2.43 -41.41
C HIS A 549 -0.75 1.48 -41.90
N ASP A 550 -1.90 2.01 -42.28
CA ASP A 550 -3.07 1.27 -42.81
C ASP A 550 -3.78 0.33 -41.81
N ALA A 551 -3.69 0.59 -40.48
CA ALA A 551 -4.59 -0.08 -39.53
C ALA A 551 -6.06 0.26 -39.81
N HIS A 552 -6.87 -0.74 -40.16
CA HIS A 552 -8.26 -0.52 -40.55
C HIS A 552 -9.12 0.02 -39.39
N PRO A 553 -9.68 1.24 -39.47
CA PRO A 553 -10.37 1.91 -38.37
C PRO A 553 -11.67 1.19 -37.95
N ASN A 554 -12.29 0.47 -38.88
CA ASN A 554 -13.51 -0.32 -38.66
C ASN A 554 -13.22 -1.83 -38.59
N ALA A 555 -12.01 -2.24 -38.17
CA ALA A 555 -11.72 -3.65 -37.90
C ALA A 555 -12.69 -4.18 -36.84
N ALA A 556 -13.40 -5.27 -37.14
CA ALA A 556 -14.36 -5.87 -36.22
C ALA A 556 -13.68 -6.97 -35.38
N GLY A 557 -13.79 -6.84 -34.06
CA GLY A 557 -13.43 -7.89 -33.11
C GLY A 557 -14.47 -9.02 -33.02
N LYS A 558 -14.20 -9.99 -32.15
CA LYS A 558 -14.99 -11.24 -32.03
C LYS A 558 -16.50 -11.01 -31.77
N ASN A 559 -16.84 -9.90 -31.10
CA ASN A 559 -18.22 -9.52 -30.75
C ASN A 559 -18.79 -8.43 -31.69
N GLY A 560 -18.19 -8.20 -32.87
CA GLY A 560 -18.53 -7.10 -33.79
C GLY A 560 -18.09 -5.69 -33.33
N LEU A 561 -17.51 -5.58 -32.12
CA LEU A 561 -16.94 -4.34 -31.59
C LEU A 561 -15.84 -3.82 -32.53
N THR A 562 -15.76 -2.50 -32.71
CA THR A 562 -14.67 -1.83 -33.43
C THR A 562 -13.82 -1.01 -32.45
N PRO A 563 -12.62 -0.51 -32.85
CA PRO A 563 -11.84 0.39 -32.01
C PRO A 563 -12.63 1.60 -31.49
N LEU A 564 -13.58 2.12 -32.29
CA LEU A 564 -14.46 3.20 -31.87
C LEU A 564 -15.42 2.78 -30.74
N HIS A 565 -15.98 1.57 -30.76
CA HIS A 565 -16.79 1.06 -29.64
C HIS A 565 -15.97 0.95 -28.35
N VAL A 566 -14.73 0.46 -28.47
CA VAL A 566 -13.83 0.28 -27.33
C VAL A 566 -13.36 1.62 -26.76
N ALA A 567 -13.02 2.59 -27.62
CA ALA A 567 -12.70 3.96 -27.24
C ALA A 567 -13.84 4.62 -26.46
N VAL A 568 -15.07 4.51 -26.98
CA VAL A 568 -16.27 5.05 -26.34
C VAL A 568 -16.53 4.35 -25.01
N HIS A 569 -16.50 3.02 -24.90
CA HIS A 569 -16.74 2.36 -23.62
C HIS A 569 -15.78 2.78 -22.49
N HIS A 570 -14.54 3.15 -22.84
CA HIS A 570 -13.53 3.61 -21.88
C HIS A 570 -13.44 5.15 -21.78
N ASN A 571 -14.41 5.87 -22.37
CA ASN A 571 -14.51 7.33 -22.40
C ASN A 571 -13.26 8.06 -22.95
N ASN A 572 -12.52 7.41 -23.86
CA ASN A 572 -11.28 7.93 -24.45
C ASN A 572 -11.59 8.95 -25.57
N LEU A 573 -12.08 10.13 -25.18
CA LEU A 573 -12.53 11.18 -26.10
C LEU A 573 -11.49 11.56 -27.18
N GLU A 574 -10.20 11.66 -26.83
CA GLU A 574 -9.17 12.01 -27.81
C GLU A 574 -8.92 10.89 -28.84
N ILE A 575 -9.11 9.62 -28.46
CA ILE A 575 -9.15 8.52 -29.43
C ILE A 575 -10.38 8.64 -30.33
N VAL A 576 -11.56 9.01 -29.80
CA VAL A 576 -12.77 9.23 -30.61
C VAL A 576 -12.57 10.37 -31.61
N LYS A 577 -11.99 11.49 -31.17
CA LYS A 577 -11.62 12.64 -32.02
C LYS A 577 -10.56 12.30 -33.08
N LEU A 578 -9.68 11.34 -32.84
CA LEU A 578 -8.73 10.83 -33.83
C LEU A 578 -9.40 9.84 -34.81
N LEU A 579 -10.20 8.91 -34.30
CA LEU A 579 -10.79 7.80 -35.06
C LEU A 579 -11.84 8.27 -36.08
N LEU A 580 -12.69 9.23 -35.71
CA LEU A 580 -13.79 9.70 -36.58
C LEU A 580 -13.28 10.38 -37.88
N PRO A 581 -12.35 11.37 -37.84
CA PRO A 581 -11.75 11.94 -39.06
C PRO A 581 -11.00 10.92 -39.92
N LYS A 582 -10.42 9.87 -39.30
CA LYS A 582 -9.65 8.82 -39.98
C LYS A 582 -10.55 7.69 -40.53
N GLY A 583 -11.86 7.93 -40.65
CA GLY A 583 -12.80 7.03 -41.35
C GLY A 583 -13.50 5.98 -40.48
N SER A 584 -13.50 6.13 -39.15
CA SER A 584 -14.30 5.26 -38.28
C SER A 584 -15.80 5.57 -38.42
N SER A 585 -16.60 4.56 -38.76
CA SER A 585 -18.05 4.71 -38.94
C SER A 585 -18.77 4.68 -37.59
N PRO A 586 -19.50 5.74 -37.20
CA PRO A 586 -20.33 5.75 -36.00
C PRO A 586 -21.62 4.93 -36.16
N HIS A 587 -21.89 4.40 -37.37
CA HIS A 587 -22.99 3.48 -37.67
C HIS A 587 -22.63 2.01 -37.51
N SER A 588 -21.33 1.69 -37.33
CA SER A 588 -20.88 0.34 -37.03
C SER A 588 -21.65 -0.22 -35.84
N SER A 589 -22.16 -1.45 -35.94
CA SER A 589 -22.89 -2.11 -34.87
C SER A 589 -22.17 -3.38 -34.38
N ALA A 590 -22.13 -3.55 -33.06
CA ALA A 590 -21.73 -4.79 -32.42
C ALA A 590 -22.78 -5.89 -32.64
N TRP A 591 -22.46 -7.13 -32.25
CA TRP A 591 -23.34 -8.31 -32.42
C TRP A 591 -24.77 -8.19 -31.85
N ASN A 592 -24.98 -7.37 -30.81
CA ASN A 592 -26.28 -7.08 -30.23
C ASN A 592 -26.98 -5.86 -30.88
N GLY A 593 -26.40 -5.29 -31.94
CA GLY A 593 -26.89 -4.10 -32.65
C GLY A 593 -26.46 -2.77 -32.04
N TYR A 594 -25.76 -2.75 -30.90
CA TYR A 594 -25.30 -1.49 -30.31
C TYR A 594 -24.29 -0.81 -31.21
N THR A 595 -24.55 0.46 -31.54
CA THR A 595 -23.57 1.39 -32.12
C THR A 595 -22.79 2.09 -31.00
N PRO A 596 -21.68 2.80 -31.29
CA PRO A 596 -20.94 3.55 -30.27
C PRO A 596 -21.82 4.59 -29.54
N LEU A 597 -22.83 5.17 -30.22
CA LEU A 597 -23.76 6.12 -29.60
C LEU A 597 -24.64 5.48 -28.51
N HIS A 598 -24.97 4.19 -28.61
CA HIS A 598 -25.69 3.47 -27.54
C HIS A 598 -24.85 3.44 -26.25
N ILE A 599 -23.54 3.18 -26.39
CA ILE A 599 -22.61 3.10 -25.26
C ILE A 599 -22.42 4.49 -24.63
N ALA A 600 -22.17 5.51 -25.46
CA ALA A 600 -22.03 6.90 -25.00
C ALA A 600 -23.29 7.39 -24.28
N ALA A 601 -24.48 7.06 -24.80
CA ALA A 601 -25.77 7.42 -24.21
C ALA A 601 -26.00 6.73 -22.85
N LYS A 602 -25.72 5.42 -22.74
CA LYS A 602 -25.85 4.67 -21.48
C LYS A 602 -24.90 5.20 -20.38
N GLN A 603 -23.69 5.60 -20.76
CA GLN A 603 -22.66 6.10 -19.83
C GLN A 603 -22.63 7.63 -19.65
N ASN A 604 -23.64 8.37 -20.14
CA ASN A 604 -23.73 9.84 -20.07
C ASN A 604 -22.52 10.63 -20.62
N GLN A 605 -21.86 10.12 -21.67
CA GLN A 605 -20.65 10.73 -22.23
C GLN A 605 -20.98 11.89 -23.18
N MET A 606 -21.38 13.04 -22.64
CA MET A 606 -21.91 14.17 -23.42
C MET A 606 -21.01 14.65 -24.59
N GLU A 607 -19.70 14.80 -24.37
CA GLU A 607 -18.77 15.25 -25.43
C GLU A 607 -18.55 14.18 -26.51
N VAL A 608 -18.50 12.90 -26.11
CA VAL A 608 -18.36 11.76 -27.02
C VAL A 608 -19.62 11.58 -27.85
N ALA A 609 -20.80 11.63 -27.23
CA ALA A 609 -22.09 11.59 -27.92
C ALA A 609 -22.24 12.77 -28.88
N SER A 610 -21.88 13.99 -28.46
CA SER A 610 -21.89 15.18 -29.33
C SER A 610 -20.99 15.00 -30.55
N SER A 611 -19.79 14.44 -30.35
CA SER A 611 -18.84 14.14 -31.43
C SER A 611 -19.38 13.08 -32.40
N LEU A 612 -19.94 11.98 -31.89
CA LEU A 612 -20.57 10.92 -32.70
C LEU A 612 -21.74 11.48 -33.53
N LEU A 613 -22.62 12.27 -32.91
CA LEU A 613 -23.76 12.93 -33.56
C LEU A 613 -23.32 13.96 -34.61
N GLN A 614 -22.21 14.67 -34.39
CA GLN A 614 -21.62 15.58 -35.39
C GLN A 614 -21.09 14.83 -36.61
N TYR A 615 -20.53 13.63 -36.42
CA TYR A 615 -20.09 12.73 -37.49
C TYR A 615 -21.21 11.83 -38.06
N GLY A 616 -22.49 12.17 -37.79
CA GLY A 616 -23.65 11.57 -38.45
C GLY A 616 -24.30 10.39 -37.73
N ALA A 617 -23.89 10.04 -36.50
CA ALA A 617 -24.53 8.96 -35.74
C ALA A 617 -26.05 9.16 -35.64
N SER A 618 -26.84 8.13 -35.96
CA SER A 618 -28.30 8.20 -35.82
C SER A 618 -28.71 8.07 -34.36
N ALA A 619 -29.37 9.09 -33.81
CA ALA A 619 -30.03 9.02 -32.50
C ALA A 619 -31.20 8.00 -32.46
N ASN A 620 -31.68 7.58 -33.64
CA ASN A 620 -32.70 6.55 -33.85
C ASN A 620 -32.10 5.24 -34.39
N ALA A 621 -30.80 4.98 -34.18
CA ALA A 621 -30.24 3.65 -34.42
C ALA A 621 -30.89 2.64 -33.45
N GLU A 622 -31.25 1.46 -33.94
CA GLU A 622 -31.90 0.40 -33.15
C GLU A 622 -30.95 -0.79 -32.92
N SER A 623 -30.96 -1.33 -31.70
CA SER A 623 -30.31 -2.60 -31.36
C SER A 623 -31.05 -3.80 -31.99
N VAL A 624 -30.50 -5.01 -31.85
CA VAL A 624 -31.20 -6.26 -32.23
C VAL A 624 -32.51 -6.44 -31.43
N GLN A 625 -32.70 -5.73 -30.32
CA GLN A 625 -33.96 -5.67 -29.56
C GLN A 625 -34.85 -4.45 -29.85
N GLY A 626 -34.47 -3.57 -30.79
CA GLY A 626 -35.20 -2.32 -31.04
C GLY A 626 -34.97 -1.24 -29.96
N VAL A 627 -33.95 -1.41 -29.11
CA VAL A 627 -33.54 -0.41 -28.11
C VAL A 627 -32.74 0.67 -28.84
N THR A 628 -33.01 1.95 -28.58
CA THR A 628 -32.27 3.08 -29.17
C THR A 628 -31.36 3.77 -28.14
N PRO A 629 -30.40 4.64 -28.53
CA PRO A 629 -29.65 5.46 -27.58
C PRO A 629 -30.54 6.27 -26.63
N LEU A 630 -31.70 6.72 -27.10
CA LEU A 630 -32.68 7.45 -26.29
C LEU A 630 -33.31 6.57 -25.20
N HIS A 631 -33.56 5.27 -25.47
CA HIS A 631 -34.02 4.33 -24.45
C HIS A 631 -32.99 4.19 -23.32
N LEU A 632 -31.72 3.97 -23.67
CA LEU A 632 -30.64 3.76 -22.69
C LEU A 632 -30.35 5.02 -21.87
N ALA A 633 -30.28 6.20 -22.49
CA ALA A 633 -30.13 7.47 -21.76
C ALA A 633 -31.31 7.73 -20.81
N SER A 634 -32.52 7.33 -21.20
CA SER A 634 -33.71 7.54 -20.37
C SER A 634 -33.82 6.54 -19.22
N GLN A 635 -33.45 5.27 -19.44
CA GLN A 635 -33.41 4.23 -18.40
C GLN A 635 -32.40 4.55 -17.30
N GLU A 636 -31.22 5.08 -17.65
CA GLU A 636 -30.16 5.41 -16.69
C GLU A 636 -30.31 6.84 -16.08
N GLY A 637 -31.34 7.59 -16.46
CA GLY A 637 -31.70 8.88 -15.85
C GLY A 637 -31.02 10.14 -16.41
N HIS A 638 -30.35 10.05 -17.56
CA HIS A 638 -29.47 11.09 -18.11
C HIS A 638 -30.21 12.20 -18.87
N ALA A 639 -30.89 13.10 -18.14
CA ALA A 639 -31.73 14.15 -18.70
C ALA A 639 -31.04 15.04 -19.76
N ASP A 640 -29.77 15.43 -19.55
CA ASP A 640 -29.03 16.25 -20.51
C ASP A 640 -28.68 15.49 -21.80
N MET A 641 -28.37 14.20 -21.69
CA MET A 641 -28.15 13.30 -22.84
C MET A 641 -29.44 13.10 -23.64
N VAL A 642 -30.58 12.97 -22.94
CA VAL A 642 -31.91 12.89 -23.56
C VAL A 642 -32.23 14.18 -24.32
N ALA A 643 -31.95 15.35 -23.76
CA ALA A 643 -32.11 16.64 -24.44
C ALA A 643 -31.16 16.79 -25.65
N LEU A 644 -29.91 16.34 -25.54
CA LEU A 644 -28.94 16.30 -26.65
C LEU A 644 -29.44 15.41 -27.80
N LEU A 645 -29.97 14.23 -27.49
CA LEU A 645 -30.52 13.31 -28.49
C LEU A 645 -31.76 13.91 -29.19
N PHE A 646 -32.67 14.57 -28.46
CA PHE A 646 -33.79 15.30 -29.08
C PHE A 646 -33.31 16.45 -29.98
N SER A 647 -32.26 17.18 -29.61
CA SER A 647 -31.65 18.21 -30.47
C SER A 647 -31.11 17.66 -31.81
N LYS A 648 -30.99 16.33 -31.92
CA LYS A 648 -30.60 15.57 -33.12
C LYS A 648 -31.71 14.63 -33.62
N GLN A 649 -32.97 15.04 -33.43
CA GLN A 649 -34.16 14.39 -33.99
C GLN A 649 -34.39 12.95 -33.51
N ALA A 650 -34.01 12.64 -32.27
CA ALA A 650 -34.45 11.39 -31.63
C ALA A 650 -35.98 11.34 -31.50
N ASN A 651 -36.56 10.17 -31.79
CA ASN A 651 -38.00 9.92 -31.66
C ASN A 651 -38.27 9.12 -30.37
N GLY A 652 -38.97 9.74 -29.42
CA GLY A 652 -39.31 9.15 -28.13
C GLY A 652 -40.57 8.27 -28.11
N ASP A 653 -41.28 8.15 -29.23
CA ASP A 653 -42.41 7.22 -29.40
C ASP A 653 -41.99 5.90 -30.06
N LEU A 654 -40.71 5.74 -30.44
CA LEU A 654 -40.19 4.44 -30.85
C LEU A 654 -40.25 3.47 -29.67
N GLY A 655 -40.96 2.35 -29.86
CA GLY A 655 -41.02 1.25 -28.91
C GLY A 655 -40.18 0.07 -29.37
N ASN A 656 -39.48 -0.57 -28.44
CA ASN A 656 -38.61 -1.73 -28.71
C ASN A 656 -39.40 -3.01 -29.14
N LYS A 657 -38.74 -4.18 -29.16
CA LYS A 657 -39.40 -5.47 -29.49
C LYS A 657 -40.48 -5.95 -28.50
N SER A 658 -40.71 -5.28 -27.36
CA SER A 658 -41.90 -5.44 -26.52
C SER A 658 -42.89 -4.26 -26.63
N GLY A 659 -42.55 -3.19 -27.36
CA GLY A 659 -43.33 -1.95 -27.42
C GLY A 659 -43.10 -1.01 -26.23
N LEU A 660 -42.06 -1.25 -25.42
CA LEU A 660 -41.62 -0.32 -24.40
C LEU A 660 -40.96 0.87 -25.10
N THR A 661 -41.51 2.07 -24.90
CA THR A 661 -40.86 3.34 -25.29
C THR A 661 -39.92 3.83 -24.19
N PRO A 662 -39.04 4.83 -24.44
CA PRO A 662 -38.21 5.44 -23.39
C PRO A 662 -38.98 5.89 -22.14
N LEU A 663 -40.22 6.36 -22.30
CA LEU A 663 -41.07 6.77 -21.17
C LEU A 663 -41.52 5.58 -20.29
N HIS A 664 -41.62 4.36 -20.85
CA HIS A 664 -41.87 3.14 -20.06
C HIS A 664 -40.66 2.76 -19.20
N LEU A 665 -39.44 2.91 -19.72
CA LEU A 665 -38.22 2.63 -18.95
C LEU A 665 -38.03 3.68 -17.83
N VAL A 666 -38.36 4.94 -18.10
CA VAL A 666 -38.42 5.99 -17.06
C VAL A 666 -39.50 5.69 -16.02
N ALA A 667 -40.65 5.12 -16.43
CA ALA A 667 -41.70 4.67 -15.51
C ALA A 667 -41.27 3.50 -14.60
N GLN A 668 -40.35 2.65 -15.07
CA GLN A 668 -39.73 1.58 -14.27
C GLN A 668 -38.76 2.15 -13.23
N GLU A 669 -37.78 2.97 -13.64
CA GLU A 669 -36.70 3.45 -12.75
C GLU A 669 -37.03 4.74 -11.96
N GLY A 670 -38.12 5.44 -12.32
CA GLY A 670 -38.66 6.56 -11.55
C GLY A 670 -38.07 7.94 -11.87
N HIS A 671 -37.37 8.11 -12.99
CA HIS A 671 -36.62 9.32 -13.35
C HIS A 671 -37.50 10.51 -13.80
N VAL A 672 -38.19 11.17 -12.85
CA VAL A 672 -39.11 12.29 -13.12
C VAL A 672 -38.51 13.43 -13.96
N LEU A 673 -37.22 13.76 -13.78
CA LEU A 673 -36.57 14.81 -14.60
C LEU A 673 -36.45 14.41 -16.07
N VAL A 674 -36.25 13.12 -16.37
CA VAL A 674 -36.28 12.62 -17.75
C VAL A 674 -37.71 12.61 -18.29
N ALA A 675 -38.70 12.24 -17.47
CA ALA A 675 -40.11 12.28 -17.87
C ALA A 675 -40.55 13.70 -18.28
N ASP A 676 -40.13 14.71 -17.52
CA ASP A 676 -40.32 16.13 -17.84
C ASP A 676 -39.70 16.51 -19.20
N VAL A 677 -38.47 16.09 -19.49
CA VAL A 677 -37.83 16.32 -20.79
C VAL A 677 -38.54 15.57 -21.92
N LEU A 678 -38.90 14.29 -21.74
CA LEU A 678 -39.62 13.49 -22.74
C LEU A 678 -40.96 14.12 -23.11
N VAL A 679 -41.79 14.46 -22.12
CA VAL A 679 -43.14 15.03 -22.36
C VAL A 679 -43.05 16.44 -22.95
N LYS A 680 -42.04 17.25 -22.57
CA LYS A 680 -41.78 18.55 -23.22
C LYS A 680 -41.41 18.46 -24.71
N HIS A 681 -40.85 17.33 -25.14
CA HIS A 681 -40.56 17.05 -26.55
C HIS A 681 -41.69 16.28 -27.27
N GLY A 682 -42.87 16.15 -26.65
CA GLY A 682 -44.08 15.66 -27.29
C GLY A 682 -44.30 14.14 -27.23
N VAL A 683 -43.51 13.40 -26.44
CA VAL A 683 -43.65 11.94 -26.28
C VAL A 683 -45.01 11.57 -25.70
N THR A 684 -45.63 10.54 -26.29
CA THR A 684 -46.99 10.10 -25.96
C THR A 684 -47.06 9.51 -24.55
N VAL A 685 -47.77 10.21 -23.64
CA VAL A 685 -47.90 9.84 -22.23
C VAL A 685 -48.54 8.46 -22.04
N ASP A 686 -49.56 8.14 -22.84
CA ASP A 686 -50.26 6.84 -22.82
C ASP A 686 -49.91 5.95 -24.04
N ALA A 687 -48.65 6.00 -24.49
CA ALA A 687 -48.12 4.96 -25.38
C ALA A 687 -48.35 3.56 -24.77
N THR A 688 -48.61 2.54 -25.58
CA THR A 688 -48.93 1.18 -25.10
C THR A 688 -47.93 0.13 -25.57
N THR A 689 -47.51 -0.77 -24.66
CA THR A 689 -46.72 -1.95 -25.00
C THR A 689 -47.52 -2.97 -25.80
N ARG A 690 -46.87 -4.03 -26.29
CA ARG A 690 -47.55 -5.15 -26.97
C ARG A 690 -48.59 -5.85 -26.09
N MET A 691 -48.50 -5.74 -24.76
CA MET A 691 -49.50 -6.24 -23.82
C MET A 691 -50.51 -5.17 -23.33
N GLY A 692 -50.38 -3.93 -23.80
CA GLY A 692 -51.29 -2.83 -23.48
C GLY A 692 -50.98 -2.12 -22.16
N TYR A 693 -49.80 -2.33 -21.56
CA TYR A 693 -49.35 -1.49 -20.44
C TYR A 693 -49.05 -0.09 -20.96
N THR A 694 -49.39 0.95 -20.18
CA THR A 694 -48.94 2.33 -20.38
C THR A 694 -47.85 2.70 -19.35
N PRO A 695 -47.10 3.80 -19.52
CA PRO A 695 -46.18 4.29 -18.49
C PRO A 695 -46.83 4.45 -17.12
N LEU A 696 -48.11 4.84 -17.04
CA LEU A 696 -48.84 4.93 -15.77
C LEU A 696 -49.04 3.55 -15.11
N HIS A 697 -49.26 2.48 -15.88
CA HIS A 697 -49.28 1.11 -15.34
C HIS A 697 -47.91 0.69 -14.79
N VAL A 698 -46.83 0.99 -15.53
CA VAL A 698 -45.46 0.64 -15.12
C VAL A 698 -45.07 1.38 -13.84
N ALA A 699 -45.27 2.70 -13.78
CA ALA A 699 -45.00 3.49 -12.59
C ALA A 699 -45.86 3.05 -11.38
N SER A 700 -47.08 2.57 -11.63
CA SER A 700 -47.96 2.01 -10.60
C SER A 700 -47.56 0.61 -10.13
N HIS A 701 -46.87 -0.19 -10.95
CA HIS A 701 -46.30 -1.48 -10.57
C HIS A 701 -45.07 -1.31 -9.66
N TYR A 702 -44.14 -0.42 -10.03
CA TYR A 702 -42.90 -0.20 -9.28
C TYR A 702 -43.06 0.74 -8.07
N GLY A 703 -44.24 1.34 -7.88
CA GLY A 703 -44.52 2.20 -6.72
C GLY A 703 -43.96 3.62 -6.84
N ASN A 704 -43.66 4.07 -8.06
CA ASN A 704 -42.96 5.33 -8.35
C ASN A 704 -43.87 6.56 -8.17
N ILE A 705 -44.35 6.81 -6.95
CA ILE A 705 -45.37 7.81 -6.61
C ILE A 705 -45.11 9.22 -7.18
N LYS A 706 -43.85 9.67 -7.19
CA LYS A 706 -43.48 10.99 -7.75
C LYS A 706 -43.75 11.06 -9.26
N LEU A 707 -43.52 9.95 -9.96
CA LEU A 707 -43.72 9.82 -11.39
C LEU A 707 -45.18 9.50 -11.75
N VAL A 708 -45.89 8.69 -10.95
CA VAL A 708 -47.35 8.56 -11.03
C VAL A 708 -48.02 9.93 -10.92
N LYS A 709 -47.61 10.75 -9.94
CA LYS A 709 -48.10 12.13 -9.79
C LYS A 709 -47.81 12.98 -11.03
N PHE A 710 -46.59 12.92 -11.57
CA PHE A 710 -46.21 13.65 -12.77
C PHE A 710 -47.06 13.24 -13.99
N LEU A 711 -47.21 11.93 -14.25
CA LEU A 711 -48.01 11.42 -15.36
C LEU A 711 -49.48 11.85 -15.26
N LEU A 712 -50.08 11.79 -14.07
CA LEU A 712 -51.45 12.28 -13.83
C LEU A 712 -51.57 13.81 -14.01
N GLN A 713 -50.54 14.59 -13.66
CA GLN A 713 -50.49 16.03 -13.95
C GLN A 713 -50.39 16.33 -15.46
N HIS A 714 -49.88 15.39 -16.26
CA HIS A 714 -49.82 15.44 -17.72
C HIS A 714 -50.93 14.62 -18.41
N GLN A 715 -52.09 14.47 -17.75
CA GLN A 715 -53.34 13.90 -18.30
C GLN A 715 -53.29 12.42 -18.69
N ALA A 716 -52.39 11.62 -18.10
CA ALA A 716 -52.37 10.17 -18.29
C ALA A 716 -53.71 9.51 -17.88
N ASP A 717 -54.24 8.60 -18.72
CA ASP A 717 -55.51 7.91 -18.45
C ASP A 717 -55.40 6.94 -17.26
N VAL A 718 -55.96 7.39 -16.14
CA VAL A 718 -56.04 6.67 -14.87
C VAL A 718 -56.86 5.37 -14.93
N ASN A 719 -57.72 5.22 -15.95
CA ASN A 719 -58.60 4.08 -16.17
C ASN A 719 -58.24 3.25 -17.41
N ALA A 720 -57.10 3.54 -18.06
CA ALA A 720 -56.60 2.77 -19.20
C ALA A 720 -56.50 1.28 -18.86
N LYS A 721 -56.75 0.41 -19.84
CA LYS A 721 -56.80 -1.05 -19.64
C LYS A 721 -55.78 -1.79 -20.50
N THR A 722 -55.02 -2.69 -19.87
CA THR A 722 -54.17 -3.67 -20.57
C THR A 722 -55.01 -4.67 -21.37
N LYS A 723 -54.36 -5.52 -22.18
CA LYS A 723 -55.02 -6.65 -22.87
C LYS A 723 -55.67 -7.68 -21.93
N LEU A 724 -55.34 -7.65 -20.64
CA LEU A 724 -55.95 -8.47 -19.59
C LEU A 724 -57.01 -7.68 -18.76
N GLY A 725 -57.35 -6.45 -19.16
CA GLY A 725 -58.33 -5.60 -18.49
C GLY A 725 -57.85 -4.98 -17.18
N TYR A 726 -56.59 -5.16 -16.79
CA TYR A 726 -56.02 -4.53 -15.60
C TYR A 726 -55.86 -3.03 -15.87
N THR A 727 -56.20 -2.21 -14.87
CA THR A 727 -55.94 -0.75 -14.85
C THR A 727 -54.73 -0.43 -13.98
N PRO A 728 -54.18 0.81 -13.97
CA PRO A 728 -53.11 1.20 -13.05
C PRO A 728 -53.47 0.95 -11.58
N LEU A 729 -54.75 1.09 -11.21
CA LEU A 729 -55.26 0.80 -9.86
C LEU A 729 -55.18 -0.69 -9.51
N HIS A 730 -55.48 -1.59 -10.45
CA HIS A 730 -55.26 -3.03 -10.26
C HIS A 730 -53.78 -3.33 -10.02
N GLN A 731 -52.89 -2.68 -10.79
CA GLN A 731 -51.46 -2.91 -10.75
C GLN A 731 -50.83 -2.41 -9.43
N ALA A 732 -51.26 -1.24 -8.93
CA ALA A 732 -50.86 -0.72 -7.63
C ALA A 732 -51.37 -1.59 -6.47
N ALA A 733 -52.62 -2.07 -6.56
CA ALA A 733 -53.22 -2.96 -5.56
C ALA A 733 -52.55 -4.34 -5.51
N GLN A 734 -52.09 -4.86 -6.65
CA GLN A 734 -51.37 -6.14 -6.76
C GLN A 734 -49.98 -6.12 -6.09
N GLN A 735 -49.37 -4.94 -5.91
CA GLN A 735 -48.03 -4.79 -5.34
C GLN A 735 -48.03 -4.15 -3.94
N GLY A 736 -49.20 -3.77 -3.42
CA GLY A 736 -49.35 -3.24 -2.06
C GLY A 736 -49.09 -1.73 -1.91
N HIS A 737 -49.07 -0.95 -3.01
CA HIS A 737 -48.65 0.45 -3.01
C HIS A 737 -49.76 1.42 -2.54
N THR A 738 -50.04 1.43 -1.24
CA THR A 738 -51.13 2.21 -0.61
C THR A 738 -51.18 3.69 -1.02
N ASP A 739 -50.04 4.38 -1.09
CA ASP A 739 -50.01 5.79 -1.45
C ASP A 739 -50.32 6.03 -2.93
N VAL A 740 -49.90 5.10 -3.81
CA VAL A 740 -50.22 5.11 -5.25
C VAL A 740 -51.70 4.81 -5.47
N VAL A 741 -52.25 3.82 -4.77
CA VAL A 741 -53.69 3.52 -4.77
C VAL A 741 -54.49 4.77 -4.36
N THR A 742 -54.12 5.41 -3.25
CA THR A 742 -54.75 6.65 -2.75
C THR A 742 -54.65 7.80 -3.76
N LEU A 743 -53.48 7.95 -4.41
CA LEU A 743 -53.23 8.98 -5.42
C LEU A 743 -54.05 8.76 -6.69
N LEU A 744 -54.16 7.52 -7.18
CA LEU A 744 -54.95 7.15 -8.35
C LEU A 744 -56.45 7.38 -8.09
N LEU A 745 -56.98 6.91 -6.96
CA LEU A 745 -58.38 7.15 -6.55
C LEU A 745 -58.71 8.64 -6.51
N LYS A 746 -57.82 9.48 -5.97
CA LYS A 746 -57.97 10.94 -5.93
C LYS A 746 -58.04 11.60 -7.32
N HIS A 747 -57.56 10.95 -8.38
CA HIS A 747 -57.61 11.44 -9.75
C HIS A 747 -58.68 10.72 -10.60
N GLY A 748 -59.62 9.99 -9.98
CA GLY A 748 -60.76 9.39 -10.68
C GLY A 748 -60.53 7.96 -11.17
N ALA A 749 -59.59 7.22 -10.58
CA ALA A 749 -59.49 5.77 -10.80
C ALA A 749 -60.76 5.06 -10.32
N SER A 750 -61.43 4.36 -11.23
CA SER A 750 -62.69 3.64 -10.96
C SER A 750 -62.42 2.38 -10.12
N PRO A 751 -62.88 2.30 -8.85
CA PRO A 751 -62.49 1.23 -7.94
C PRO A 751 -63.24 -0.09 -8.18
N ASN A 752 -64.41 -0.02 -8.81
CA ASN A 752 -65.27 -1.16 -9.16
C ASN A 752 -64.93 -1.77 -10.55
N GLU A 753 -63.87 -1.29 -11.22
CA GLU A 753 -63.46 -1.85 -12.50
C GLU A 753 -63.01 -3.29 -12.38
N ILE A 754 -63.35 -4.10 -13.40
CA ILE A 754 -63.01 -5.53 -13.46
C ILE A 754 -62.03 -5.83 -14.61
N SER A 755 -61.02 -6.62 -14.27
CA SER A 755 -60.12 -7.28 -15.21
C SER A 755 -60.83 -8.41 -15.99
N THR A 756 -60.21 -8.93 -17.06
CA THR A 756 -60.83 -9.96 -17.93
C THR A 756 -61.13 -11.30 -17.22
N ASN A 757 -60.56 -11.51 -16.04
CA ASN A 757 -60.80 -12.66 -15.16
C ASN A 757 -61.75 -12.31 -13.98
N GLY A 758 -62.50 -11.20 -14.08
CA GLY A 758 -63.55 -10.82 -13.14
C GLY A 758 -63.08 -10.26 -11.80
N THR A 759 -61.77 -10.01 -11.62
CA THR A 759 -61.23 -9.51 -10.35
C THR A 759 -61.14 -7.98 -10.32
N THR A 760 -61.61 -7.38 -9.22
CA THR A 760 -61.45 -5.94 -8.91
C THR A 760 -60.13 -5.68 -8.16
N PRO A 761 -59.65 -4.42 -8.07
CA PRO A 761 -58.50 -4.06 -7.24
C PRO A 761 -58.64 -4.48 -5.77
N LEU A 762 -59.85 -4.38 -5.18
CA LEU A 762 -60.10 -4.83 -3.81
C LEU A 762 -59.97 -6.36 -3.68
N ALA A 763 -60.51 -7.12 -4.64
CA ALA A 763 -60.40 -8.58 -4.62
C ALA A 763 -58.93 -9.03 -4.70
N ILE A 764 -58.11 -8.34 -5.50
CA ILE A 764 -56.67 -8.57 -5.58
C ILE A 764 -55.98 -8.23 -4.23
N ALA A 765 -56.27 -7.07 -3.64
CA ALA A 765 -55.67 -6.63 -2.37
C ALA A 765 -56.02 -7.55 -1.19
N LYS A 766 -57.31 -7.93 -1.04
CA LYS A 766 -57.79 -8.90 -0.05
C LYS A 766 -57.08 -10.24 -0.20
N ARG A 767 -57.00 -10.78 -1.42
CA ARG A 767 -56.40 -12.08 -1.73
C ARG A 767 -54.88 -12.13 -1.48
N LEU A 768 -54.18 -11.00 -1.63
CA LEU A 768 -52.74 -10.88 -1.38
C LEU A 768 -52.40 -10.40 0.04
N GLY A 769 -53.40 -10.17 0.90
CA GLY A 769 -53.20 -9.81 2.31
C GLY A 769 -52.76 -8.36 2.57
N TYR A 770 -52.90 -7.46 1.60
CA TYR A 770 -52.51 -6.05 1.78
C TYR A 770 -53.57 -5.28 2.58
N ILE A 771 -53.44 -5.30 3.91
CA ILE A 771 -54.39 -4.69 4.86
C ILE A 771 -54.64 -3.21 4.52
N SER A 772 -53.60 -2.35 4.52
CA SER A 772 -53.76 -0.91 4.29
C SER A 772 -54.36 -0.55 2.92
N VAL A 773 -54.08 -1.35 1.88
CA VAL A 773 -54.69 -1.19 0.55
C VAL A 773 -56.16 -1.64 0.56
N THR A 774 -56.46 -2.71 1.27
CA THR A 774 -57.82 -3.22 1.48
C THR A 774 -58.67 -2.20 2.22
N ASP A 775 -58.14 -1.58 3.27
CA ASP A 775 -58.85 -0.56 4.06
C ASP A 775 -59.18 0.68 3.20
N VAL A 776 -58.21 1.19 2.42
CA VAL A 776 -58.42 2.32 1.51
C VAL A 776 -59.44 1.99 0.41
N LEU A 777 -59.34 0.82 -0.23
CA LEU A 777 -60.26 0.44 -1.30
C LEU A 777 -61.68 0.13 -0.79
N LYS A 778 -61.82 -0.51 0.38
CA LYS A 778 -63.12 -0.89 0.95
C LYS A 778 -64.03 0.31 1.24
N ILE A 779 -63.46 1.49 1.47
CA ILE A 779 -64.22 2.74 1.69
C ILE A 779 -64.89 3.23 0.39
N VAL A 780 -64.39 2.83 -0.79
CA VAL A 780 -64.79 3.38 -2.11
C VAL A 780 -65.27 2.34 -3.11
N THR A 781 -65.18 1.05 -2.82
CA THR A 781 -65.74 -0.03 -3.65
C THR A 781 -67.13 -0.48 -3.20
N GLU A 782 -67.95 -0.90 -4.16
CA GLU A 782 -69.21 -1.60 -3.91
C GLU A 782 -68.93 -3.11 -3.72
N GLU A 783 -69.11 -3.63 -2.50
CA GLU A 783 -68.90 -5.05 -2.24
C GLU A 783 -69.98 -5.91 -2.93
N THR A 784 -69.57 -6.64 -3.97
CA THR A 784 -70.37 -7.63 -4.69
C THR A 784 -69.81 -9.02 -4.43
N ASP A 785 -70.66 -9.97 -4.04
CA ASP A 785 -70.28 -11.36 -3.73
C ASP A 785 -69.98 -12.17 -4.99
N ILE A 786 -68.79 -11.95 -5.57
CA ILE A 786 -68.28 -12.74 -6.70
C ILE A 786 -67.68 -14.06 -6.15
N PRO A 787 -68.15 -15.25 -6.57
CA PRO A 787 -67.66 -16.52 -6.05
C PRO A 787 -66.20 -16.78 -6.47
N SER A 788 -65.39 -17.23 -5.51
CA SER A 788 -63.96 -17.53 -5.71
C SER A 788 -63.77 -18.78 -6.57
N VAL A 789 -63.52 -18.60 -7.86
CA VAL A 789 -63.12 -19.70 -8.77
C VAL A 789 -61.65 -20.07 -8.48
N GLY A 790 -61.45 -21.31 -8.02
CA GLY A 790 -60.14 -21.82 -7.62
C GLY A 790 -59.25 -22.19 -8.79
N ASP A 791 -58.68 -21.20 -9.47
CA ASP A 791 -57.72 -21.38 -10.56
C ASP A 791 -56.34 -20.77 -10.24
N LYS A 792 -55.27 -21.33 -10.81
CA LYS A 792 -53.88 -20.92 -10.48
C LYS A 792 -53.51 -19.58 -11.12
N HIS A 793 -53.94 -18.50 -10.49
CA HIS A 793 -53.82 -17.13 -10.99
C HIS A 793 -52.37 -16.70 -11.24
N ARG A 794 -52.04 -16.49 -12.51
CA ARG A 794 -50.72 -16.03 -12.98
C ARG A 794 -50.57 -14.52 -12.71
N MET A 795 -49.53 -14.14 -11.97
CA MET A 795 -49.23 -12.72 -11.68
C MET A 795 -48.88 -11.94 -12.95
N SER A 796 -49.35 -10.69 -13.02
CA SER A 796 -49.25 -9.80 -14.19
C SER A 796 -48.10 -8.81 -14.03
N PHE A 797 -46.99 -9.07 -14.70
CA PHE A 797 -45.81 -8.20 -14.72
C PHE A 797 -45.76 -7.37 -16.01
N PRO A 798 -45.35 -6.09 -15.97
CA PRO A 798 -44.95 -5.34 -17.16
C PRO A 798 -43.70 -5.96 -17.81
N GLU A 799 -43.48 -5.66 -19.09
CA GLU A 799 -42.24 -6.04 -19.78
C GLU A 799 -41.04 -5.23 -19.26
N THR A 800 -39.85 -5.84 -19.14
CA THR A 800 -38.59 -5.19 -18.72
C THR A 800 -37.48 -5.35 -19.76
N VAL A 801 -36.38 -4.60 -19.64
CA VAL A 801 -35.20 -4.69 -20.52
C VAL A 801 -33.91 -4.77 -19.71
N ASP A 802 -33.25 -5.92 -19.78
CA ASP A 802 -31.90 -6.17 -19.25
C ASP A 802 -30.95 -6.52 -20.41
N GLU A 803 -30.10 -5.57 -20.83
CA GLU A 803 -29.04 -5.80 -21.82
C GLU A 803 -27.65 -5.44 -21.25
N ILE A 804 -26.76 -6.43 -21.24
CA ILE A 804 -25.35 -6.32 -20.81
C ILE A 804 -24.45 -6.43 -22.04
N LEU A 805 -23.59 -5.43 -22.25
CA LEU A 805 -22.53 -5.47 -23.26
C LEU A 805 -21.20 -5.77 -22.56
N ASP A 806 -20.65 -6.98 -22.75
CA ASP A 806 -19.28 -7.27 -22.32
C ASP A 806 -18.25 -6.83 -23.36
N VAL A 807 -17.33 -5.98 -22.92
CA VAL A 807 -16.15 -5.52 -23.67
C VAL A 807 -14.86 -5.60 -22.83
N SER A 808 -14.90 -6.31 -21.70
CA SER A 808 -13.81 -6.35 -20.72
C SER A 808 -12.69 -7.28 -21.16
N GLU A 809 -11.44 -6.80 -21.19
CA GLU A 809 -10.30 -7.71 -21.37
C GLU A 809 -9.84 -8.38 -20.08
N ASP A 810 -10.35 -7.93 -18.93
CA ASP A 810 -9.76 -8.18 -17.62
C ASP A 810 -9.48 -9.67 -17.35
N GLU A 811 -8.33 -9.89 -16.70
CA GLU A 811 -7.68 -11.20 -16.53
C GLU A 811 -8.16 -11.86 -15.22
N GLU A 812 -9.30 -12.54 -15.28
CA GLU A 812 -9.68 -13.59 -14.30
C GLU A 812 -9.53 -14.98 -14.97
N GLU A 813 -9.19 -16.01 -14.19
CA GLU A 813 -8.83 -17.33 -14.71
C GLU A 813 -10.01 -18.08 -15.36
N GLU A 814 -9.72 -18.97 -16.33
CA GLU A 814 -10.72 -19.61 -17.20
C GLU A 814 -11.73 -20.50 -16.41
N LEU A 815 -12.88 -19.93 -16.02
CA LEU A 815 -14.05 -20.68 -15.55
C LEU A 815 -14.97 -21.08 -16.72
N ILE A 816 -15.48 -22.31 -16.65
CA ILE A 816 -16.07 -23.03 -17.79
C ILE A 816 -17.44 -22.46 -18.18
N ALA A 817 -17.57 -22.03 -19.44
CA ALA A 817 -18.85 -21.60 -20.00
C ALA A 817 -19.85 -22.77 -20.11
N PRO A 818 -21.11 -22.61 -19.66
CA PRO A 818 -22.12 -23.65 -19.77
C PRO A 818 -22.55 -23.85 -21.24
N LYS A 819 -22.65 -25.12 -21.66
CA LYS A 819 -23.25 -25.47 -22.96
C LYS A 819 -24.72 -25.01 -23.01
N PRO A 820 -25.22 -24.52 -24.16
CA PRO A 820 -26.66 -24.33 -24.33
C PRO A 820 -27.37 -25.67 -24.19
N ARG A 821 -28.33 -25.76 -23.27
CA ARG A 821 -29.19 -26.95 -23.14
C ARG A 821 -30.23 -26.94 -24.25
N THR A 822 -30.41 -28.09 -24.89
CA THR A 822 -31.49 -28.35 -25.82
C THR A 822 -32.84 -28.17 -25.14
N LEU A 823 -33.78 -27.49 -25.82
CA LEU A 823 -35.19 -27.59 -25.48
C LEU A 823 -35.73 -28.86 -26.13
N ASP A 824 -35.80 -29.95 -25.37
CA ASP A 824 -36.64 -31.08 -25.74
C ASP A 824 -38.11 -30.65 -25.60
N SER A 825 -38.85 -30.73 -26.70
CA SER A 825 -40.28 -30.44 -26.74
C SER A 825 -41.09 -31.73 -26.66
N ARG A 826 -42.24 -31.66 -25.98
CA ARG A 826 -43.32 -32.63 -26.14
C ARG A 826 -44.68 -31.94 -26.14
N ASP A 827 -45.60 -32.62 -26.81
CA ASP A 827 -47.05 -32.48 -26.73
C ASP A 827 -47.64 -31.13 -27.17
N GLN A 828 -47.68 -30.93 -28.49
CA GLN A 828 -49.00 -30.86 -29.12
C GLN A 828 -49.01 -31.46 -30.54
N GLU A 829 -49.98 -32.33 -30.78
CA GLU A 829 -50.16 -33.12 -32.01
C GLU A 829 -51.37 -32.59 -32.80
N GLY A 830 -51.24 -32.40 -34.11
CA GLY A 830 -52.42 -32.33 -34.99
C GLY A 830 -52.40 -31.43 -36.21
N LYS A 831 -51.91 -31.97 -37.35
CA LYS A 831 -52.33 -31.64 -38.74
C LYS A 831 -51.90 -30.24 -39.26
N ARG A 832 -51.70 -30.00 -40.57
CA ARG A 832 -51.81 -30.85 -41.77
C ARG A 832 -51.02 -30.25 -42.95
N GLU A 833 -50.38 -31.09 -43.76
CA GLU A 833 -49.92 -30.82 -45.16
C GLU A 833 -48.91 -29.65 -45.35
N MET A 834 -48.04 -29.59 -46.38
CA MET A 834 -48.00 -30.32 -47.65
C MET A 834 -46.56 -30.59 -48.16
N LEU A 835 -46.48 -31.49 -49.15
CA LEU A 835 -45.40 -31.78 -50.12
C LEU A 835 -44.79 -30.50 -50.79
N GLU A 836 -43.63 -30.47 -51.47
CA GLU A 836 -42.51 -31.42 -51.76
C GLU A 836 -41.41 -30.66 -52.56
N PHE A 837 -40.46 -31.39 -53.18
CA PHE A 837 -39.39 -30.98 -54.11
C PHE A 837 -38.18 -30.29 -53.43
N MET A 838 -36.99 -30.90 -53.45
CA MET A 838 -36.06 -31.15 -54.59
C MET A 838 -35.34 -29.86 -55.04
N THR A 839 -34.06 -29.87 -55.41
CA THR A 839 -33.25 -31.02 -55.88
C THR A 839 -31.78 -30.92 -55.44
N THR A 840 -31.07 -32.03 -55.66
CA THR A 840 -29.61 -32.27 -55.76
C THR A 840 -28.77 -31.14 -56.40
N THR A 841 -27.43 -31.14 -56.52
CA THR A 841 -26.33 -32.16 -56.57
C THR A 841 -25.02 -31.37 -56.27
N THR A 842 -23.77 -31.84 -56.13
CA THR A 842 -22.96 -33.08 -56.30
C THR A 842 -21.85 -33.03 -55.19
N LEU A 843 -21.03 -34.03 -54.83
CA LEU A 843 -19.97 -34.79 -55.54
C LEU A 843 -18.93 -33.88 -56.25
N GLU A 844 -17.61 -34.07 -56.19
CA GLU A 844 -16.72 -35.05 -55.54
C GLU A 844 -15.32 -34.36 -55.36
N GLN A 845 -14.24 -34.89 -54.79
CA GLN A 845 -13.86 -36.29 -54.47
C GLN A 845 -12.93 -36.39 -53.21
N THR A 846 -12.20 -37.49 -53.12
CA THR A 846 -11.24 -37.98 -52.10
C THR A 846 -9.78 -37.61 -52.47
N MET A 847 -8.67 -38.05 -51.85
CA MET A 847 -8.32 -39.09 -50.83
C MET A 847 -7.00 -38.62 -50.12
N GLU A 848 -6.36 -39.26 -49.13
CA GLU A 848 -6.26 -40.68 -48.73
C GLU A 848 -5.84 -40.86 -47.24
N SER A 849 -5.85 -42.09 -46.72
CA SER A 849 -5.27 -42.51 -45.42
C SER A 849 -4.35 -43.74 -45.68
N PRO A 850 -3.92 -44.68 -44.78
CA PRO A 850 -4.35 -45.11 -43.43
C PRO A 850 -3.17 -45.02 -42.40
N ALA A 851 -3.01 -45.73 -41.27
CA ALA A 851 -3.59 -46.98 -40.74
C ALA A 851 -3.57 -47.09 -39.20
N VAL A 852 -4.04 -48.25 -38.68
CA VAL A 852 -4.35 -48.57 -37.27
C VAL A 852 -3.71 -49.91 -36.87
N LEU A 853 -3.79 -50.28 -35.58
CA LEU A 853 -3.32 -51.49 -34.86
C LEU A 853 -1.98 -51.26 -34.09
N GLN A 854 -1.72 -51.85 -32.91
CA GLN A 854 -2.42 -52.94 -32.19
C GLN A 854 -2.26 -52.83 -30.65
N VAL A 855 -3.01 -53.64 -29.89
CA VAL A 855 -3.02 -53.70 -28.41
C VAL A 855 -2.40 -55.03 -27.90
N PRO A 856 -1.79 -55.06 -26.71
CA PRO A 856 -1.77 -56.25 -25.85
C PRO A 856 -2.32 -56.01 -24.43
N CYS A 857 -2.71 -57.10 -23.74
CA CYS A 857 -3.42 -57.09 -22.44
C CYS A 857 -2.59 -57.66 -21.26
N VAL A 858 -3.17 -57.59 -20.06
CA VAL A 858 -2.68 -58.06 -18.73
C VAL A 858 -2.41 -59.58 -18.68
N PRO A 859 -1.65 -60.14 -17.68
CA PRO A 859 -2.25 -60.56 -16.39
C PRO A 859 -1.24 -60.41 -15.17
N PRO A 860 -1.27 -61.14 -14.01
CA PRO A 860 -1.27 -60.48 -12.68
C PRO A 860 -0.33 -61.09 -11.59
N GLU A 861 -0.63 -60.82 -10.30
CA GLU A 861 -0.26 -61.56 -9.06
C GLU A 861 1.18 -61.50 -8.46
N THR A 862 1.31 -60.80 -7.32
CA THR A 862 1.61 -61.36 -5.96
C THR A 862 1.55 -60.21 -4.92
N VAL A 863 0.67 -60.25 -3.89
CA VAL A 863 0.85 -60.88 -2.56
C VAL A 863 2.04 -60.24 -1.81
N VAL A 864 1.86 -59.46 -0.72
CA VAL A 864 1.38 -59.88 0.63
C VAL A 864 0.53 -58.79 1.34
N THR A 865 -0.44 -59.20 2.17
CA THR A 865 -1.27 -58.40 3.10
C THR A 865 -0.50 -57.90 4.33
N ARG A 866 -0.92 -56.86 5.10
CA ARG A 866 -2.07 -56.78 6.04
C ARG A 866 -2.03 -55.33 6.62
N ALA A 867 -3.11 -54.55 6.75
CA ALA A 867 -4.26 -54.65 7.68
C ALA A 867 -3.81 -54.75 9.17
N GLU A 868 -4.49 -54.14 10.14
CA GLU A 868 -5.94 -53.97 10.28
C GLU A 868 -6.37 -52.58 10.84
N GLU A 869 -7.42 -52.01 10.24
CA GLU A 869 -8.42 -51.16 10.91
C GLU A 869 -9.77 -51.90 10.84
N THR A 870 -10.60 -51.82 11.89
CA THR A 870 -12.03 -51.43 11.88
C THR A 870 -12.83 -52.06 13.04
N GLU A 871 -13.50 -51.21 13.81
CA GLU A 871 -14.87 -51.43 14.29
C GLU A 871 -15.66 -50.12 14.11
N GLN A 872 -16.95 -50.19 13.77
CA GLN A 872 -17.88 -49.04 13.71
C GLN A 872 -18.80 -49.06 14.94
N PRO A 873 -19.57 -47.99 15.21
CA PRO A 873 -20.94 -47.99 14.66
C PRO A 873 -21.53 -46.62 14.25
N SER A 874 -22.24 -46.64 13.12
CA SER A 874 -23.46 -45.87 12.77
C SER A 874 -23.70 -44.43 13.29
N LYS A 875 -24.01 -43.52 12.35
CA LYS A 875 -25.19 -42.63 12.44
C LYS A 875 -25.68 -42.18 11.07
N GLU A 876 -26.89 -41.63 10.98
CA GLU A 876 -27.56 -41.29 9.72
C GLU A 876 -26.86 -40.18 8.91
N PHE A 877 -27.03 -40.24 7.58
CA PHE A 877 -26.67 -39.16 6.65
C PHE A 877 -27.90 -38.29 6.35
N ASP A 878 -27.79 -36.98 6.58
CA ASP A 878 -28.77 -35.99 6.13
C ASP A 878 -28.41 -35.53 4.70
N GLU A 879 -29.24 -35.86 3.71
CA GLU A 879 -29.05 -35.43 2.30
C GLU A 879 -29.54 -33.98 2.07
N ASP A 880 -28.86 -32.98 2.64
CA ASP A 880 -29.13 -31.57 2.28
C ASP A 880 -27.90 -30.63 2.41
N SER A 881 -26.69 -31.15 2.16
CA SER A 881 -25.45 -30.35 2.23
C SER A 881 -24.36 -30.81 1.25
N LEU A 882 -24.52 -30.43 -0.03
CA LEU A 882 -23.52 -30.65 -1.09
C LEU A 882 -23.02 -29.33 -1.69
N ILE A 883 -21.97 -28.76 -1.09
CA ILE A 883 -20.98 -27.94 -1.80
C ILE A 883 -19.73 -28.82 -1.95
N PRO A 884 -19.22 -29.08 -3.16
CA PRO A 884 -17.98 -29.83 -3.33
C PRO A 884 -16.78 -29.06 -2.75
N SER A 885 -16.15 -29.60 -1.72
CA SER A 885 -14.90 -29.08 -1.18
C SER A 885 -13.73 -29.42 -2.11
N SER A 886 -13.15 -28.40 -2.76
CA SER A 886 -11.91 -28.54 -3.51
C SER A 886 -10.75 -28.94 -2.56
N PRO A 887 -9.81 -29.82 -2.96
CA PRO A 887 -8.66 -30.23 -2.12
C PRO A 887 -7.66 -29.13 -1.73
N ALA A 888 -7.97 -27.86 -1.99
CA ALA A 888 -7.10 -26.70 -1.75
C ALA A 888 -7.47 -25.91 -0.49
N THR A 889 -8.52 -26.29 0.25
CA THR A 889 -9.01 -25.54 1.42
C THR A 889 -8.36 -25.92 2.75
N GLU A 890 -7.48 -26.91 2.80
CA GLU A 890 -6.86 -27.41 4.05
C GLU A 890 -5.60 -26.63 4.48
N THR A 891 -5.13 -25.66 3.68
CA THR A 891 -3.89 -24.91 3.93
C THR A 891 -4.06 -23.39 3.94
N SER A 892 -5.28 -22.89 4.14
CA SER A 892 -5.57 -21.44 4.26
C SER A 892 -6.67 -21.20 5.29
N ASP A 893 -6.35 -20.51 6.39
CA ASP A 893 -7.30 -20.25 7.49
C ASP A 893 -8.57 -19.50 7.05
N ASN A 894 -8.41 -18.55 6.11
CA ASN A 894 -9.49 -17.71 5.61
C ASN A 894 -9.90 -18.15 4.20
N ILE A 895 -11.19 -18.37 3.98
CA ILE A 895 -11.74 -18.67 2.65
C ILE A 895 -11.64 -17.40 1.79
N SER A 896 -11.01 -17.51 0.61
CA SER A 896 -10.91 -16.38 -0.32
C SER A 896 -12.30 -15.85 -0.72
N PRO A 897 -12.57 -14.54 -0.65
CA PRO A 897 -13.85 -13.96 -1.06
C PRO A 897 -14.12 -14.08 -2.56
N VAL A 898 -13.12 -14.50 -3.35
CA VAL A 898 -13.25 -14.81 -4.79
C VAL A 898 -13.68 -16.27 -5.02
N ALA A 899 -13.42 -17.18 -4.08
CA ALA A 899 -13.70 -18.62 -4.19
C ALA A 899 -15.20 -18.98 -4.10
N SER A 900 -16.08 -17.99 -4.00
CA SER A 900 -17.55 -18.15 -4.07
C SER A 900 -18.12 -17.04 -4.94
N PRO A 901 -18.87 -17.33 -6.02
CA PRO A 901 -19.35 -16.31 -6.96
C PRO A 901 -20.20 -15.21 -6.29
N VAL A 902 -19.61 -14.02 -6.12
CA VAL A 902 -20.21 -12.85 -5.45
C VAL A 902 -21.29 -12.21 -6.35
N HIS A 903 -22.45 -12.86 -6.40
CA HIS A 903 -23.68 -12.35 -7.02
C HIS A 903 -24.21 -11.18 -6.20
N THR A 904 -24.02 -9.96 -6.68
CA THR A 904 -24.63 -8.76 -6.08
C THR A 904 -26.14 -8.76 -6.33
N GLY A 905 -26.92 -8.78 -5.25
CA GLY A 905 -28.39 -8.74 -5.31
C GLY A 905 -29.00 -8.69 -3.91
N PHE A 906 -30.33 -8.73 -3.85
CA PHE A 906 -31.07 -8.92 -2.60
C PHE A 906 -30.82 -10.33 -2.07
N LEU A 907 -30.44 -10.42 -0.79
CA LEU A 907 -30.27 -11.67 -0.05
C LEU A 907 -31.53 -12.01 0.76
N VAL A 908 -32.17 -10.98 1.31
CA VAL A 908 -33.45 -11.02 2.03
C VAL A 908 -34.27 -9.79 1.65
N SER A 909 -35.58 -9.94 1.44
CA SER A 909 -36.53 -8.84 1.23
C SER A 909 -37.92 -9.28 1.67
N PHE A 910 -38.50 -8.64 2.69
CA PHE A 910 -39.80 -8.99 3.26
C PHE A 910 -40.51 -7.79 3.90
N MET A 911 -41.80 -7.91 4.12
CA MET A 911 -42.59 -6.96 4.93
C MET A 911 -42.67 -7.47 6.35
N VAL A 912 -42.51 -6.57 7.33
CA VAL A 912 -42.73 -6.82 8.75
C VAL A 912 -43.76 -5.83 9.29
N ASP A 913 -44.74 -6.32 10.04
CA ASP A 913 -45.70 -5.49 10.78
C ASP A 913 -45.50 -5.62 12.30
N ALA A 914 -46.45 -5.11 13.10
CA ALA A 914 -46.37 -5.13 14.56
C ALA A 914 -46.29 -6.55 15.19
N ARG A 915 -46.52 -7.62 14.43
CA ARG A 915 -46.33 -9.02 14.85
C ARG A 915 -44.86 -9.47 14.80
N GLY A 916 -43.97 -8.70 14.18
CA GLY A 916 -42.59 -9.12 13.93
C GLY A 916 -42.47 -10.02 12.70
N GLY A 917 -41.31 -10.64 12.52
CA GLY A 917 -41.04 -11.57 11.43
C GLY A 917 -39.57 -11.96 11.32
N SER A 918 -39.33 -13.21 10.92
CA SER A 918 -38.01 -13.79 10.64
C SER A 918 -37.93 -14.20 9.17
N MET A 919 -36.77 -14.00 8.54
CA MET A 919 -36.48 -14.49 7.19
C MET A 919 -35.04 -14.96 7.07
N ARG A 920 -34.86 -16.14 6.47
CA ARG A 920 -33.55 -16.70 6.09
C ARG A 920 -33.20 -16.32 4.63
N GLY A 921 -31.91 -16.21 4.33
CA GLY A 921 -31.42 -15.77 3.03
C GLY A 921 -31.52 -16.85 1.94
N SER A 922 -32.27 -16.58 0.86
CA SER A 922 -32.59 -17.58 -0.18
C SER A 922 -31.43 -18.03 -1.07
N ARG A 923 -30.22 -17.51 -0.84
CA ARG A 923 -28.99 -17.83 -1.60
C ARG A 923 -27.79 -18.19 -0.72
N HIS A 924 -27.92 -18.10 0.61
CA HIS A 924 -26.84 -18.44 1.55
C HIS A 924 -27.43 -18.96 2.86
N HIS A 925 -27.20 -20.24 3.14
CA HIS A 925 -27.41 -20.80 4.47
C HIS A 925 -26.58 -20.00 5.50
N GLY A 926 -27.15 -19.76 6.69
CA GLY A 926 -26.52 -18.96 7.75
C GLY A 926 -26.77 -17.44 7.70
N LEU A 927 -27.43 -16.89 6.65
CA LEU A 927 -27.93 -15.51 6.69
C LEU A 927 -29.38 -15.48 7.20
N ARG A 928 -29.68 -14.70 8.25
CA ARG A 928 -31.04 -14.54 8.81
C ARG A 928 -31.24 -13.14 9.37
N VAL A 929 -32.45 -12.60 9.22
CA VAL A 929 -32.87 -11.33 9.83
C VAL A 929 -34.14 -11.59 10.64
N VAL A 930 -34.11 -11.28 11.93
CA VAL A 930 -35.23 -11.46 12.86
C VAL A 930 -35.62 -10.11 13.45
N ILE A 931 -36.85 -9.71 13.23
CA ILE A 931 -37.46 -8.51 13.78
C ILE A 931 -38.52 -8.95 14.81
N PRO A 932 -38.30 -8.73 16.12
CA PRO A 932 -39.25 -9.18 17.15
C PRO A 932 -40.63 -8.54 17.06
N PRO A 933 -41.65 -9.13 17.72
CA PRO A 933 -42.97 -8.52 17.83
C PRO A 933 -42.88 -7.12 18.42
N ARG A 934 -43.66 -6.19 17.88
CA ARG A 934 -43.75 -4.78 18.28
C ARG A 934 -42.46 -3.95 18.08
N ALA A 935 -41.40 -4.50 17.46
CA ALA A 935 -40.17 -3.76 17.14
C ALA A 935 -40.39 -2.67 16.07
N CYS A 936 -41.32 -2.88 15.13
CA CYS A 936 -41.68 -1.91 14.09
C CYS A 936 -42.88 -1.06 14.50
N ALA A 937 -42.76 0.27 14.39
CA ALA A 937 -43.87 1.21 14.62
C ALA A 937 -44.92 1.24 13.50
N ALA A 938 -44.57 0.76 12.29
CA ALA A 938 -45.44 0.69 11.12
C ALA A 938 -44.98 -0.47 10.19
N PRO A 939 -45.84 -0.95 9.26
CA PRO A 939 -45.46 -1.97 8.28
C PRO A 939 -44.23 -1.54 7.46
N THR A 940 -43.10 -2.22 7.67
CA THR A 940 -41.79 -1.81 7.17
C THR A 940 -41.23 -2.88 6.23
N ARG A 941 -40.72 -2.46 5.06
CA ARG A 941 -40.00 -3.37 4.15
C ARG A 941 -38.55 -3.53 4.59
N ILE A 942 -38.23 -4.68 5.15
CA ILE A 942 -36.88 -5.06 5.57
C ILE A 942 -36.14 -5.65 4.36
N THR A 943 -34.95 -5.14 4.07
CA THR A 943 -34.10 -5.65 2.98
C THR A 943 -32.65 -5.80 3.42
N CYS A 944 -31.98 -6.84 2.93
CA CYS A 944 -30.54 -7.04 3.06
C CYS A 944 -29.95 -7.33 1.68
N ARG A 945 -28.92 -6.57 1.27
CA ARG A 945 -28.23 -6.73 -0.02
C ARG A 945 -26.72 -6.77 0.16
N LEU A 946 -26.04 -7.57 -0.67
CA LEU A 946 -24.58 -7.67 -0.68
C LEU A 946 -23.95 -6.54 -1.49
N VAL A 947 -22.93 -5.88 -0.94
CA VAL A 947 -22.23 -4.74 -1.56
C VAL A 947 -20.78 -5.12 -1.82
N LYS A 948 -20.29 -4.94 -3.06
CA LYS A 948 -18.85 -5.11 -3.38
C LYS A 948 -18.07 -3.93 -2.78
N PRO A 949 -16.91 -4.14 -2.12
CA PRO A 949 -16.10 -3.05 -1.56
C PRO A 949 -15.78 -1.94 -2.56
N GLN A 950 -15.55 -2.32 -3.82
CA GLN A 950 -15.27 -1.43 -4.97
C GLN A 950 -16.40 -0.42 -5.28
N LYS A 951 -17.61 -0.63 -4.75
CA LYS A 951 -18.77 0.27 -4.94
C LYS A 951 -19.01 1.21 -3.74
N LEU A 952 -18.13 1.23 -2.75
CA LEU A 952 -18.20 2.18 -1.63
C LEU A 952 -17.41 3.47 -1.94
N PRO A 953 -17.92 4.65 -1.55
CA PRO A 953 -17.15 5.90 -1.63
C PRO A 953 -16.03 5.98 -0.58
N ALA A 954 -16.16 5.23 0.53
CA ALA A 954 -15.12 5.04 1.55
C ALA A 954 -15.15 3.59 2.07
N PRO A 955 -14.27 2.69 1.58
CA PRO A 955 -14.13 1.35 2.17
C PRO A 955 -13.58 1.42 3.60
N PRO A 956 -13.78 0.38 4.43
CA PRO A 956 -13.12 0.29 5.72
C PRO A 956 -11.60 0.21 5.52
N SER A 957 -10.84 0.98 6.31
CA SER A 957 -9.38 0.94 6.32
C SER A 957 -8.91 -0.34 7.01
N LEU A 958 -8.13 -1.16 6.31
CA LEU A 958 -7.50 -2.37 6.82
C LEU A 958 -5.98 -2.13 6.96
N ALA A 959 -5.37 -2.60 8.05
CA ALA A 959 -3.92 -2.68 8.20
C ALA A 959 -3.33 -3.87 7.41
N GLU A 960 -2.01 -3.88 7.18
CA GLU A 960 -1.34 -4.83 6.28
C GLU A 960 -1.48 -6.32 6.70
N GLU A 961 -1.84 -6.61 7.95
CA GLU A 961 -2.06 -7.97 8.47
C GLU A 961 -3.54 -8.27 8.82
N GLU A 962 -4.46 -7.33 8.63
CA GLU A 962 -5.88 -7.56 8.91
C GLU A 962 -6.55 -8.46 7.86
N GLY A 963 -7.46 -9.31 8.32
CA GLY A 963 -8.15 -10.29 7.48
C GLY A 963 -9.21 -9.65 6.58
N LEU A 964 -9.30 -10.12 5.34
CA LEU A 964 -10.25 -9.64 4.33
C LEU A 964 -11.66 -9.48 4.90
N ALA A 965 -12.20 -8.27 4.79
CA ALA A 965 -13.55 -7.92 5.23
C ALA A 965 -14.59 -8.86 4.59
N SER A 966 -15.24 -9.70 5.40
CA SER A 966 -15.81 -10.96 4.92
C SER A 966 -16.96 -10.72 3.94
N ARG A 967 -17.92 -9.87 4.33
CA ARG A 967 -18.99 -9.31 3.50
C ARG A 967 -19.43 -7.95 4.03
N ILE A 968 -19.60 -6.99 3.12
CA ILE A 968 -20.28 -5.72 3.40
C ILE A 968 -21.75 -5.87 2.99
N ILE A 969 -22.66 -5.69 3.94
CA ILE A 969 -24.10 -5.65 3.67
C ILE A 969 -24.62 -4.22 3.80
N ALA A 970 -25.64 -3.90 3.00
CA ALA A 970 -26.50 -2.75 3.25
C ALA A 970 -27.87 -3.26 3.70
N LEU A 971 -28.37 -2.70 4.80
CA LEU A 971 -29.73 -2.94 5.30
C LEU A 971 -30.65 -1.80 4.89
N GLY A 972 -31.91 -2.14 4.63
CA GLY A 972 -32.97 -1.18 4.31
C GLY A 972 -34.19 -1.39 5.20
N PRO A 973 -34.85 -0.31 5.67
CA PRO A 973 -34.54 1.10 5.37
C PRO A 973 -33.31 1.60 6.15
N ALA A 974 -32.38 2.28 5.47
CA ALA A 974 -31.22 2.86 6.12
C ALA A 974 -31.64 4.07 6.99
N GLY A 975 -31.14 4.12 8.23
CA GLY A 975 -31.57 5.08 9.24
C GLY A 975 -32.87 4.71 9.96
N ALA A 976 -33.47 3.54 9.68
CA ALA A 976 -34.62 3.05 10.45
C ALA A 976 -34.24 2.81 11.91
N GLN A 977 -35.08 3.28 12.84
CA GLN A 977 -35.00 2.99 14.27
C GLN A 977 -36.13 2.04 14.66
N PHE A 978 -35.82 1.05 15.50
CA PHE A 978 -36.77 0.07 16.02
C PHE A 978 -37.10 0.35 17.48
N LEU A 979 -38.33 0.03 17.88
CA LEU A 979 -38.85 0.23 19.23
C LEU A 979 -38.26 -0.78 20.24
N SER A 980 -37.72 -1.89 19.74
CA SER A 980 -36.93 -2.89 20.48
C SER A 980 -35.78 -3.40 19.60
N PRO A 981 -34.75 -4.04 20.18
CA PRO A 981 -33.64 -4.59 19.40
C PRO A 981 -34.07 -5.61 18.33
N VAL A 982 -33.32 -5.66 17.23
CA VAL A 982 -33.48 -6.59 16.12
C VAL A 982 -32.18 -7.37 15.88
N ILE A 983 -32.29 -8.57 15.31
CA ILE A 983 -31.18 -9.52 15.16
C ILE A 983 -30.86 -9.72 13.67
N VAL A 984 -29.58 -9.68 13.33
CA VAL A 984 -29.06 -9.91 11.97
C VAL A 984 -27.89 -10.90 12.08
N GLU A 985 -28.08 -12.11 11.57
CA GLU A 985 -27.10 -13.20 11.58
C GLU A 985 -26.46 -13.29 10.18
N ILE A 986 -25.12 -13.22 10.10
CA ILE A 986 -24.36 -13.07 8.85
C ILE A 986 -23.22 -14.10 8.76
N PRO A 987 -23.10 -14.90 7.68
CA PRO A 987 -21.99 -15.82 7.50
C PRO A 987 -20.68 -15.10 7.18
N HIS A 988 -19.58 -15.53 7.82
CA HIS A 988 -18.22 -15.02 7.63
C HIS A 988 -17.26 -16.06 7.05
N PHE A 989 -16.19 -15.58 6.42
CA PHE A 989 -15.21 -16.39 5.68
C PHE A 989 -13.87 -16.50 6.41
N ALA A 990 -13.73 -15.78 7.53
CA ALA A 990 -12.57 -15.87 8.42
C ALA A 990 -12.59 -17.14 9.27
N SER A 991 -11.41 -17.59 9.71
CA SER A 991 -11.22 -18.51 10.83
C SER A 991 -10.82 -17.75 12.09
N TYR A 992 -11.17 -18.31 13.25
CA TYR A 992 -10.69 -17.86 14.56
C TYR A 992 -9.26 -18.35 14.88
N GLY A 993 -8.64 -19.14 13.98
CA GLY A 993 -7.23 -19.53 14.04
C GLY A 993 -6.92 -20.39 15.27
N ARG A 994 -5.93 -19.97 16.07
CA ARG A 994 -5.58 -20.53 17.38
C ARG A 994 -6.10 -19.66 18.54
N GLY A 995 -7.09 -18.81 18.27
CA GLY A 995 -7.54 -17.74 19.18
C GLY A 995 -6.80 -16.41 18.99
N ASP A 996 -5.82 -16.35 18.09
CA ASP A 996 -5.01 -15.17 17.76
C ASP A 996 -5.75 -14.07 16.99
N ARG A 997 -7.00 -14.34 16.57
CA ARG A 997 -7.84 -13.44 15.79
C ARG A 997 -9.25 -13.30 16.36
N GLU A 998 -9.74 -12.07 16.39
CA GLU A 998 -11.10 -11.71 16.80
C GLU A 998 -11.96 -11.30 15.59
N LEU A 999 -13.27 -11.51 15.69
CA LEU A 999 -14.24 -10.93 14.75
C LEU A 999 -14.75 -9.59 15.25
N VAL A 1000 -14.77 -8.61 14.35
CA VAL A 1000 -15.22 -7.25 14.63
C VAL A 1000 -16.33 -6.88 13.65
N VAL A 1001 -17.39 -6.31 14.19
CA VAL A 1001 -18.48 -5.72 13.40
C VAL A 1001 -18.25 -4.22 13.31
N LEU A 1002 -18.09 -3.69 12.09
CA LEU A 1002 -18.09 -2.24 11.86
C LEU A 1002 -19.41 -1.79 11.23
N ARG A 1003 -19.90 -0.63 11.66
CA ARG A 1003 -21.06 0.08 11.09
C ARG A 1003 -20.62 1.39 10.45
N ASN A 1004 -21.29 1.78 9.37
CA ASN A 1004 -21.13 3.07 8.72
C ASN A 1004 -22.51 3.70 8.47
N GLU A 1005 -22.71 4.89 9.03
CA GLU A 1005 -24.02 5.54 9.17
C GLU A 1005 -24.34 6.49 8.01
N ASN A 1006 -23.30 7.04 7.36
CA ASN A 1006 -23.40 8.13 6.38
C ASN A 1006 -22.63 7.86 5.08
N GLY A 1007 -21.97 6.71 4.96
CA GLY A 1007 -21.14 6.31 3.84
C GLY A 1007 -19.68 6.75 3.91
N SER A 1008 -19.24 7.54 4.91
CA SER A 1008 -17.89 8.12 4.96
C SER A 1008 -17.04 7.73 6.17
N VAL A 1009 -17.61 7.30 7.30
CA VAL A 1009 -16.85 6.93 8.51
C VAL A 1009 -17.34 5.60 9.09
N TRP A 1010 -16.39 4.69 9.32
CA TRP A 1010 -16.62 3.40 9.96
C TRP A 1010 -16.40 3.48 11.48
N LYS A 1011 -17.23 2.77 12.25
CA LYS A 1011 -17.17 2.69 13.72
C LYS A 1011 -17.39 1.25 14.18
N GLU A 1012 -16.72 0.85 15.26
CA GLU A 1012 -16.94 -0.42 15.96
C GLU A 1012 -18.39 -0.51 16.51
N HIS A 1013 -19.17 -1.51 16.08
CA HIS A 1013 -20.52 -1.75 16.57
C HIS A 1013 -20.45 -2.60 17.84
N ARG A 1014 -20.82 -2.01 18.98
CA ARG A 1014 -20.85 -2.70 20.27
C ARG A 1014 -22.25 -3.19 20.57
N ASN A 1015 -22.41 -4.50 20.71
CA ASN A 1015 -23.58 -5.07 21.37
C ASN A 1015 -23.67 -4.51 22.82
N ARG A 1016 -24.89 -4.30 23.30
CA ARG A 1016 -25.20 -3.80 24.65
C ARG A 1016 -26.18 -4.69 25.43
N TYR A 1017 -26.53 -5.85 24.87
CA TYR A 1017 -27.50 -6.78 25.43
C TYR A 1017 -26.81 -8.10 25.78
N GLU A 1018 -27.00 -8.54 27.03
CA GLU A 1018 -26.52 -9.84 27.51
C GLU A 1018 -27.37 -10.98 26.93
N GLU A 1019 -26.81 -12.17 26.86
CA GLU A 1019 -27.43 -13.33 26.19
C GLU A 1019 -28.76 -13.76 26.86
N SER A 1020 -28.88 -13.57 28.18
CA SER A 1020 -30.11 -13.77 28.96
C SER A 1020 -31.28 -12.84 28.59
N TYR A 1021 -31.05 -11.80 27.80
CA TYR A 1021 -32.08 -10.93 27.24
C TYR A 1021 -32.68 -11.48 25.93
N MET A 1022 -32.03 -12.45 25.28
CA MET A 1022 -32.42 -12.96 23.97
C MET A 1022 -33.71 -13.77 24.00
N ASP A 1023 -33.85 -14.68 24.97
CA ASP A 1023 -35.08 -15.44 25.19
C ASP A 1023 -36.26 -14.52 25.52
N GLN A 1024 -35.96 -13.41 26.22
CA GLN A 1024 -36.96 -12.39 26.54
C GLN A 1024 -37.39 -11.60 25.30
N LEU A 1025 -36.46 -11.35 24.37
CA LEU A 1025 -36.66 -10.62 23.12
C LEU A 1025 -37.58 -11.36 22.13
N LEU A 1026 -37.52 -12.70 22.08
CA LEU A 1026 -38.28 -13.53 21.15
C LEU A 1026 -39.75 -13.75 21.53
N ASN A 1027 -40.14 -13.47 22.78
CA ASN A 1027 -41.46 -13.81 23.35
C ASN A 1027 -42.64 -13.53 22.41
N GLY A 1028 -43.19 -14.59 21.80
CA GLY A 1028 -44.30 -14.53 20.87
C GLY A 1028 -43.98 -14.91 19.41
N MET A 1029 -42.73 -15.28 19.09
CA MET A 1029 -42.37 -15.92 17.81
C MET A 1029 -41.99 -17.39 18.00
N ASP A 1030 -42.33 -18.20 17.00
CA ASP A 1030 -42.03 -19.63 16.90
C ASP A 1030 -40.72 -19.83 16.12
N GLU A 1031 -39.62 -19.29 16.67
CA GLU A 1031 -38.29 -19.21 16.02
C GLU A 1031 -37.18 -19.33 17.07
N GLU A 1032 -36.47 -20.46 17.08
CA GLU A 1032 -35.35 -20.69 18.00
C GLU A 1032 -34.07 -19.92 17.58
N LEU A 1033 -33.18 -19.65 18.53
CA LEU A 1033 -31.85 -19.09 18.27
C LEU A 1033 -30.78 -20.13 18.61
N GLU A 1034 -29.89 -20.39 17.66
CA GLU A 1034 -28.75 -21.29 17.85
C GLU A 1034 -27.77 -20.70 18.87
N SER A 1035 -27.05 -21.56 19.60
CA SER A 1035 -26.03 -21.11 20.57
C SER A 1035 -24.84 -20.45 19.88
N LEU A 1036 -24.08 -19.62 20.62
CA LEU A 1036 -22.88 -18.97 20.06
C LEU A 1036 -21.85 -20.00 19.56
N GLU A 1037 -21.69 -21.15 20.22
CA GLU A 1037 -20.81 -22.21 19.75
C GLU A 1037 -21.28 -22.85 18.42
N GLU A 1038 -22.60 -22.99 18.22
CA GLU A 1038 -23.15 -23.55 16.98
C GLU A 1038 -23.04 -22.55 15.82
N LEU A 1039 -23.27 -21.26 16.11
CA LEU A 1039 -23.01 -20.19 15.17
C LEU A 1039 -21.52 -20.13 14.78
N GLU A 1040 -20.59 -20.27 15.72
CA GLU A 1040 -19.15 -20.32 15.44
C GLU A 1040 -18.79 -21.53 14.57
N LYS A 1041 -19.30 -22.73 14.90
CA LYS A 1041 -19.14 -23.95 14.08
C LYS A 1041 -19.69 -23.77 12.65
N LYS A 1042 -20.78 -23.01 12.48
CA LYS A 1042 -21.39 -22.63 11.19
C LYS A 1042 -20.77 -21.38 10.54
N ARG A 1043 -19.80 -20.74 11.19
CA ARG A 1043 -19.17 -19.46 10.81
C ARG A 1043 -20.18 -18.33 10.57
N VAL A 1044 -21.06 -18.09 11.54
CA VAL A 1044 -22.10 -17.04 11.51
C VAL A 1044 -21.89 -16.05 12.66
N CYS A 1045 -21.87 -14.76 12.35
CA CYS A 1045 -21.79 -13.67 13.32
C CYS A 1045 -23.19 -13.09 13.59
N ARG A 1046 -23.62 -13.05 14.86
CA ARG A 1046 -24.90 -12.48 15.30
C ARG A 1046 -24.73 -11.01 15.70
N ILE A 1047 -25.34 -10.11 14.94
CA ILE A 1047 -25.41 -8.66 15.22
C ILE A 1047 -26.77 -8.35 15.87
N ILE A 1048 -26.74 -7.75 17.05
CA ILE A 1048 -27.94 -7.16 17.70
C ILE A 1048 -27.84 -5.65 17.54
N THR A 1049 -28.91 -5.01 17.06
CA THR A 1049 -28.96 -3.55 16.82
C THR A 1049 -30.34 -2.98 17.11
N THR A 1050 -30.43 -1.70 17.45
CA THR A 1050 -31.70 -0.95 17.58
C THR A 1050 -32.01 -0.10 16.34
N ASP A 1051 -31.09 -0.05 15.38
CA ASP A 1051 -31.19 0.74 14.15
C ASP A 1051 -30.45 0.08 12.98
N PHE A 1052 -30.80 0.45 11.75
CA PHE A 1052 -30.10 0.01 10.54
C PHE A 1052 -29.16 1.11 10.01
N PRO A 1053 -27.83 1.01 10.20
CA PRO A 1053 -26.86 1.86 9.53
C PRO A 1053 -26.85 1.57 8.01
N LEU A 1054 -26.30 2.51 7.23
CA LEU A 1054 -26.21 2.39 5.76
C LEU A 1054 -25.43 1.13 5.33
N TYR A 1055 -24.39 0.78 6.08
CA TYR A 1055 -23.63 -0.46 5.91
C TYR A 1055 -23.25 -1.11 7.26
N PHE A 1056 -23.25 -2.45 7.28
CA PHE A 1056 -22.49 -3.27 8.23
C PHE A 1056 -21.41 -4.06 7.49
N VAL A 1057 -20.31 -4.36 8.17
CA VAL A 1057 -19.28 -5.30 7.70
C VAL A 1057 -18.75 -6.12 8.87
N VAL A 1058 -18.52 -7.41 8.64
CA VAL A 1058 -17.84 -8.30 9.59
C VAL A 1058 -16.42 -8.52 9.08
N MET A 1059 -15.42 -8.29 9.92
CA MET A 1059 -13.99 -8.45 9.59
C MET A 1059 -13.26 -9.26 10.65
N SER A 1060 -12.06 -9.76 10.32
CA SER A 1060 -11.16 -10.41 11.27
C SER A 1060 -9.91 -9.56 11.45
N ARG A 1061 -9.57 -9.20 12.70
CA ARG A 1061 -8.27 -8.60 13.04
C ARG A 1061 -7.52 -9.51 14.02
N ILE A 1062 -6.24 -9.23 14.23
CA ILE A 1062 -5.49 -9.78 15.36
C ILE A 1062 -6.14 -9.26 16.65
N CYS A 1063 -6.25 -10.10 17.69
CA CYS A 1063 -6.89 -9.73 18.95
C CYS A 1063 -6.26 -8.48 19.58
N GLN A 1064 -7.09 -7.59 20.15
CA GLN A 1064 -6.63 -6.30 20.69
C GLN A 1064 -7.00 -6.13 22.18
N ASP A 1065 -6.05 -6.42 23.07
CA ASP A 1065 -6.18 -6.21 24.50
C ASP A 1065 -6.16 -4.69 24.81
N CYS A 1066 -7.32 -4.14 25.21
CA CYS A 1066 -7.53 -2.68 25.31
C CYS A 1066 -7.86 -2.21 26.74
N ASP A 1067 -7.22 -1.13 27.18
CA ASP A 1067 -7.46 -0.47 28.47
C ASP A 1067 -7.31 1.07 28.38
N GLN A 1068 -7.80 1.79 29.38
CA GLN A 1068 -7.74 3.26 29.45
C GLN A 1068 -6.62 3.71 30.39
N ILE A 1069 -5.45 4.00 29.80
CA ILE A 1069 -4.27 4.48 30.53
C ILE A 1069 -4.40 6.00 30.77
N GLY A 1070 -4.18 6.45 32.01
CA GLY A 1070 -4.20 7.86 32.41
C GLY A 1070 -2.83 8.44 32.76
N PRO A 1071 -2.77 9.72 33.17
CA PRO A 1071 -1.53 10.37 33.61
C PRO A 1071 -0.82 9.69 34.80
N GLU A 1072 -1.55 8.89 35.56
CA GLU A 1072 -1.08 7.98 36.62
C GLU A 1072 -0.32 6.74 36.10
N GLY A 1073 -0.18 6.57 34.78
CA GLY A 1073 0.45 5.39 34.17
C GLY A 1073 -0.50 4.19 34.10
N GLY A 1074 0.03 3.00 33.86
CA GLY A 1074 -0.75 1.77 33.81
C GLY A 1074 -0.06 0.61 33.07
N CYS A 1075 -0.81 -0.47 32.82
CA CYS A 1075 -0.25 -1.73 32.34
C CYS A 1075 -1.25 -2.49 31.45
N LEU A 1076 -0.93 -2.62 30.16
CA LEU A 1076 -1.58 -3.58 29.25
C LEU A 1076 -0.85 -4.92 29.31
N LYS A 1077 -1.60 -6.03 29.39
CA LYS A 1077 -1.09 -7.40 29.28
C LYS A 1077 -1.81 -8.11 28.15
N SER A 1078 -1.11 -8.96 27.41
CA SER A 1078 -1.78 -9.81 26.43
C SER A 1078 -2.52 -10.94 27.13
N THR A 1079 -3.78 -11.18 26.76
CA THR A 1079 -4.55 -12.34 27.22
C THR A 1079 -4.10 -13.64 26.53
N LEU A 1080 -3.63 -13.54 25.29
CA LEU A 1080 -3.16 -14.68 24.49
C LEU A 1080 -1.73 -15.11 24.79
N VAL A 1081 -0.84 -14.14 25.05
CA VAL A 1081 0.57 -14.42 25.35
C VAL A 1081 0.91 -13.77 26.71
N PRO A 1082 0.68 -14.46 27.84
CA PRO A 1082 0.78 -13.87 29.19
C PRO A 1082 2.15 -13.30 29.59
N MET A 1083 3.20 -13.54 28.78
CA MET A 1083 4.53 -12.94 28.93
C MET A 1083 4.67 -11.56 28.28
N VAL A 1084 3.72 -11.13 27.44
CA VAL A 1084 3.73 -9.84 26.75
C VAL A 1084 2.97 -8.81 27.59
N GLN A 1085 3.67 -7.76 28.01
CA GLN A 1085 3.14 -6.68 28.84
C GLN A 1085 3.74 -5.34 28.40
N ALA A 1086 2.87 -4.37 28.05
CA ALA A 1086 3.27 -2.98 27.84
C ALA A 1086 2.97 -2.18 29.12
N THR A 1087 4.01 -1.61 29.74
CA THR A 1087 3.89 -0.85 30.99
C THR A 1087 4.19 0.63 30.72
N PHE A 1088 3.27 1.50 31.11
CA PHE A 1088 3.33 2.93 30.89
C PHE A 1088 3.62 3.61 32.24
N PRO A 1089 4.76 4.31 32.39
CA PRO A 1089 5.06 5.03 33.63
C PRO A 1089 4.17 6.27 33.79
N ASP A 1090 4.12 6.80 35.01
CA ASP A 1090 3.52 8.09 35.35
C ASP A 1090 3.92 9.16 34.32
N THR A 1091 2.95 9.99 33.92
CA THR A 1091 3.03 11.06 32.90
C THR A 1091 3.29 10.62 31.45
N ALA A 1092 3.35 9.31 31.13
CA ALA A 1092 3.51 8.83 29.75
C ALA A 1092 2.37 9.26 28.79
N VAL A 1093 1.18 9.54 29.32
CA VAL A 1093 0.07 10.18 28.60
C VAL A 1093 -0.45 11.38 29.38
N THR A 1094 -0.82 12.46 28.68
CA THR A 1094 -1.22 13.74 29.29
C THR A 1094 -2.71 13.83 29.65
N LYS A 1095 -3.48 12.77 29.35
CA LYS A 1095 -4.91 12.59 29.63
C LYS A 1095 -5.23 11.10 29.55
N GLY A 1096 -6.40 10.69 30.03
CA GLY A 1096 -6.92 9.33 29.77
C GLY A 1096 -7.04 9.04 28.27
N VAL A 1097 -6.34 8.00 27.80
CA VAL A 1097 -6.37 7.53 26.41
C VAL A 1097 -6.59 6.02 26.42
N ARG A 1098 -7.55 5.53 25.62
CA ARG A 1098 -7.69 4.09 25.36
C ARG A 1098 -6.52 3.64 24.48
N LEU A 1099 -5.67 2.79 25.03
CA LEU A 1099 -4.57 2.15 24.31
C LEU A 1099 -4.93 0.67 24.06
N ALA A 1100 -4.37 0.11 22.99
CA ALA A 1100 -4.54 -1.28 22.59
C ALA A 1100 -3.16 -1.94 22.46
N LEU A 1101 -3.09 -3.19 22.89
CA LEU A 1101 -1.97 -4.10 22.66
C LEU A 1101 -2.41 -5.14 21.62
N GLN A 1102 -1.61 -5.30 20.58
CA GLN A 1102 -1.79 -6.22 19.44
C GLN A 1102 -0.49 -7.01 19.26
#